data_AF-A0A7X8DB03-F1
#
_entry.id   AF-A0A7X8DB03-F1
#
_cell.length_a   1.000
_cell.length_b   1.000
_cell.length_c   1.000
_cell.angle_alpha   90.00
_cell.angle_beta   90.00
_cell.angle_gamma   90.00
#
_symmetry.space_group_name_H-M   'P 1'
#
loop_
_entity.id
_entity.type
_entity.pdbx_description
1 polymer ?
#
loop_
_entity_poly.entity_id
_entity_poly.type
_entity_poly.pdbx_seq_one_letter_code
_entity_poly.pdbx_strand_id
1 'polypeptide(L)'
;MVANKKLIALLMALTMLTANISFAEETFQKKQYKLPDDIVETAYMSNIVYINDTFYVLVDMKEIYSLKKGEEVFSFYAKDTNDIGVDYSKQISNLYTDGEKLYAFCSQSGDFFEVNEKDGEVVRNNLVKFNLENHTETYEDGSGKERSYSRVPNDSVLYNGKLYAIYQNMNNFGTSLSSFDIATGEETTYSVTNIKALAPYKDGKLILVTQDEEKLYNSDKPEEGIAKLLLFDPAADTAEEIGPMLADDGEPKYFYGSMFYDENRDAVLYFTDNGLMLRHEDASAEKCAHFPSSFLSGNSSGYTVLPGNYIALIIQNTVYVESTDPSSMPKKSLVVYNGYSSNHDYVAKQMLDTQITMYEGGWFSSAQELGQALVSGTNNIDVFALSGNYMDTNSIINKGYALDLSAAKGVSEFVDSLYPYIKDACVKDGKIYALPVYLYHHTYSQNDMLLEELNISSPKTFGDVCDILSAWYSDDERAAENNLTEDPNVKYFMWDMLFNLYANHVYLSGEEMRFDTSVFRSMADKLIKALENVPDISDSEMQYDEEYYQKPTLFGMQSLDLYQMSNEAESRRRIELLKNHPAFAEDESYKSRDSYAYPFNPMVLKATETSPEGFSAELTLVFVNSKTHDPENALKYIENFIHGYQDETKISLCKDYAEPKLNQYYEKGMESQKAHIDALKKEIEEAEGAEKTELEKDLARAEVGYQLDLEGLGKYQYTQEGIEEYKSYINNVYISTYDNSLFSRQEQILTLRQRLIEGQMDLDSFIKEADSKLKLIKLENQ
;
A
#
# COMPACT_ATOMS: atom_id res chain seq x y z
N MET A 1 49.27 29.09 -48.60
CA MET A 1 47.88 29.58 -48.40
C MET A 1 46.92 28.38 -48.36
N VAL A 2 47.03 27.45 -47.38
CA VAL A 2 46.07 26.33 -47.18
C VAL A 2 45.92 25.99 -45.66
N ALA A 3 46.44 26.83 -44.76
CA ALA A 3 46.38 26.58 -43.31
C ALA A 3 45.13 27.17 -42.61
N ASN A 4 44.25 27.87 -43.34
CA ASN A 4 43.18 28.67 -42.71
C ASN A 4 41.77 28.05 -42.75
N LYS A 5 41.57 26.87 -43.38
CA LYS A 5 40.22 26.25 -43.46
C LYS A 5 39.87 25.39 -42.24
N LYS A 6 40.84 24.73 -41.61
CA LYS A 6 40.58 23.89 -40.42
C LYS A 6 40.36 24.70 -39.15
N LEU A 7 41.02 25.86 -39.00
CA LEU A 7 40.83 26.74 -37.86
C LEU A 7 39.46 27.45 -37.91
N ILE A 8 39.00 27.84 -39.11
CA ILE A 8 37.67 28.43 -39.32
C ILE A 8 36.55 27.40 -39.13
N ALA A 9 36.76 26.12 -39.50
CA ALA A 9 35.81 25.05 -39.21
C ALA A 9 35.74 24.69 -37.71
N LEU A 10 36.88 24.73 -37.00
CA LEU A 10 36.91 24.49 -35.55
C LEU A 10 36.32 25.67 -34.76
N LEU A 11 36.53 26.92 -35.22
CA LEU A 11 35.88 28.10 -34.65
C LEU A 11 34.39 28.14 -34.96
N MET A 12 33.93 27.70 -36.13
CA MET A 12 32.49 27.56 -36.40
C MET A 12 31.84 26.45 -35.58
N ALA A 13 32.53 25.32 -35.35
CA ALA A 13 32.06 24.26 -34.45
C ALA A 13 32.04 24.73 -32.98
N LEU A 14 33.04 25.49 -32.52
CA LEU A 14 33.02 26.07 -31.17
C LEU A 14 31.98 27.20 -31.01
N THR A 15 31.73 28.02 -32.04
CA THR A 15 30.66 29.03 -31.97
C THR A 15 29.27 28.43 -32.11
N MET A 16 29.10 27.26 -32.73
CA MET A 16 27.85 26.50 -32.68
C MET A 16 27.64 25.80 -31.32
N LEU A 17 28.72 25.49 -30.59
CA LEU A 17 28.68 25.00 -29.21
C LEU A 17 28.46 26.11 -28.16
N THR A 18 28.63 27.39 -28.50
CA THR A 18 28.38 28.52 -27.58
C THR A 18 27.27 29.46 -28.04
N ALA A 19 26.55 29.14 -29.12
CA ALA A 19 25.38 29.90 -29.59
C ALA A 19 24.06 29.11 -29.50
N ASN A 20 24.06 27.94 -28.87
CA ASN A 20 22.88 27.48 -28.13
C ASN A 20 22.86 28.20 -26.77
N ILE A 21 22.74 29.52 -26.81
CA ILE A 21 21.79 30.11 -25.86
C ILE A 21 20.48 29.56 -26.38
N SER A 22 20.13 28.38 -25.88
CA SER A 22 18.76 27.92 -25.87
C SER A 22 18.01 29.12 -25.33
N PHE A 23 17.28 29.83 -26.20
CA PHE A 23 16.01 30.35 -25.76
C PHE A 23 15.26 29.08 -25.41
N ALA A 24 15.50 28.57 -24.19
CA ALA A 24 14.71 27.52 -23.62
C ALA A 24 13.33 28.15 -23.68
N GLU A 25 12.49 27.68 -24.61
CA GLU A 25 11.06 27.87 -24.46
C GLU A 25 10.79 27.51 -23.02
N GLU A 26 10.38 28.49 -22.21
CA GLU A 26 10.12 28.26 -20.80
C GLU A 26 9.04 27.19 -20.76
N THR A 27 9.41 25.92 -20.57
CA THR A 27 8.48 24.82 -20.39
C THR A 27 7.89 24.96 -18.98
N PHE A 28 7.01 24.06 -18.55
CA PHE A 28 6.65 23.99 -17.14
C PHE A 28 7.91 23.85 -16.26
N GLN A 29 7.95 24.60 -15.16
CA GLN A 29 9.13 24.60 -14.28
C GLN A 29 9.22 23.27 -13.54
N LYS A 30 10.44 22.84 -13.20
CA LYS A 30 10.68 21.72 -12.29
C LYS A 30 10.11 22.06 -10.90
N LYS A 31 8.86 21.66 -10.66
CA LYS A 31 8.13 21.82 -9.39
C LYS A 31 6.92 20.89 -9.34
N GLN A 32 6.21 20.96 -8.22
CA GLN A 32 4.92 20.30 -8.01
C GLN A 32 3.78 21.21 -8.43
N TYR A 33 2.74 20.61 -9.01
CA TYR A 33 1.48 21.24 -9.35
C TYR A 33 0.34 20.41 -8.77
N LYS A 34 -0.60 21.07 -8.10
CA LYS A 34 -1.64 20.44 -7.29
C LYS A 34 -3.04 20.82 -7.75
N LEU A 35 -4.01 19.97 -7.42
CA LEU A 35 -5.42 20.32 -7.51
C LEU A 35 -5.75 21.49 -6.56
N PRO A 36 -6.84 22.21 -6.81
CA PRO A 36 -7.37 23.18 -5.86
C PRO A 36 -7.56 22.61 -4.45
N ASP A 37 -7.36 23.44 -3.43
CA ASP A 37 -7.49 23.05 -2.01
C ASP A 37 -8.91 22.59 -1.62
N ASP A 38 -9.93 22.95 -2.41
CA ASP A 38 -11.32 22.52 -2.23
C ASP A 38 -11.60 21.12 -2.82
N ILE A 39 -10.65 20.55 -3.56
CA ILE A 39 -10.72 19.16 -3.99
C ILE A 39 -10.22 18.26 -2.86
N VAL A 40 -10.99 17.20 -2.61
CA VAL A 40 -10.70 16.18 -1.60
C VAL A 40 -9.27 15.66 -1.76
N GLU A 41 -8.49 15.61 -0.67
CA GLU A 41 -7.05 15.28 -0.70
C GLU A 41 -6.76 13.92 -1.33
N THR A 42 -7.73 13.02 -1.31
CA THR A 42 -7.66 11.67 -1.82
C THR A 42 -8.26 11.50 -3.22
N ALA A 43 -8.65 12.60 -3.90
CA ALA A 43 -8.94 12.56 -5.32
C ALA A 43 -7.72 12.00 -6.05
N TYR A 44 -7.93 11.01 -6.90
CA TYR A 44 -6.83 10.38 -7.62
C TYR A 44 -6.76 10.91 -9.04
N MET A 45 -5.56 11.31 -9.44
CA MET A 45 -5.24 11.59 -10.84
C MET A 45 -4.88 10.27 -11.51
N SER A 46 -5.53 9.92 -12.61
CA SER A 46 -5.26 8.66 -13.32
C SER A 46 -4.48 8.86 -14.62
N ASN A 47 -4.63 10.00 -15.29
CA ASN A 47 -4.02 10.21 -16.59
C ASN A 47 -3.70 11.69 -16.82
N ILE A 48 -2.61 11.96 -17.55
CA ILE A 48 -2.20 13.32 -17.92
C ILE A 48 -1.81 13.38 -19.39
N VAL A 49 -2.25 14.43 -20.07
CA VAL A 49 -1.78 14.78 -21.41
C VAL A 49 -1.41 16.26 -21.48
N TYR A 50 -0.49 16.59 -22.37
CA TYR A 50 -0.03 17.95 -22.61
C TYR A 50 -0.38 18.36 -24.05
N ILE A 51 -1.10 19.48 -24.19
CA ILE A 51 -1.55 20.01 -25.48
C ILE A 51 -1.39 21.53 -25.44
N ASN A 52 -0.64 22.11 -26.39
CA ASN A 52 -0.54 23.57 -26.60
C ASN A 52 -0.37 24.37 -25.29
N ASP A 53 0.73 24.15 -24.56
CA ASP A 53 1.05 24.82 -23.28
C ASP A 53 0.03 24.56 -22.14
N THR A 54 -0.79 23.50 -22.24
CA THR A 54 -1.82 23.16 -21.25
C THR A 54 -1.74 21.69 -20.85
N PHE A 55 -1.77 21.42 -19.55
CA PHE A 55 -2.02 20.08 -19.03
C PHE A 55 -3.52 19.82 -18.95
N TYR A 56 -3.91 18.58 -19.25
CA TYR A 56 -5.21 18.02 -18.93
C TYR A 56 -5.00 16.77 -18.09
N VAL A 57 -5.63 16.73 -16.92
CA VAL A 57 -5.54 15.62 -15.98
C VAL A 57 -6.93 15.05 -15.73
N LEU A 58 -7.03 13.73 -15.81
CA LEU A 58 -8.22 12.98 -15.44
C LEU A 58 -8.22 12.71 -13.94
N VAL A 59 -9.29 13.11 -13.26
CA VAL A 59 -9.51 12.97 -11.82
C VAL A 59 -10.78 12.16 -11.58
N ASP A 60 -10.68 11.13 -10.72
CA ASP A 60 -11.78 10.23 -10.37
C ASP A 60 -12.50 9.63 -11.61
N MET A 61 -11.78 9.46 -12.74
CA MET A 61 -12.25 8.85 -14.00
C MET A 61 -13.45 9.56 -14.67
N LYS A 62 -13.77 10.78 -14.23
CA LYS A 62 -14.97 11.52 -14.68
C LYS A 62 -14.78 13.03 -14.78
N GLU A 63 -13.84 13.60 -14.03
CA GLU A 63 -13.56 15.03 -14.07
C GLU A 63 -12.24 15.27 -14.77
N ILE A 64 -12.20 16.29 -15.63
CA ILE A 64 -10.98 16.74 -16.27
C ILE A 64 -10.65 18.09 -15.66
N TYR A 65 -9.41 18.24 -15.20
CA TYR A 65 -8.84 19.49 -14.76
C TYR A 65 -7.78 19.93 -15.76
N SER A 66 -7.63 21.24 -15.94
CA SER A 66 -6.63 21.82 -16.83
C SER A 66 -5.72 22.78 -16.10
N LEU A 67 -4.45 22.85 -16.52
CA LEU A 67 -3.49 23.82 -16.01
C LEU A 67 -2.75 24.44 -17.20
N LYS A 68 -2.93 25.74 -17.40
CA LYS A 68 -2.17 26.46 -18.43
C LYS A 68 -0.80 26.84 -17.91
N LYS A 69 0.15 26.89 -18.83
CA LYS A 69 1.49 27.38 -18.53
C LYS A 69 1.46 28.76 -17.88
N GLY A 70 2.20 28.90 -16.78
CA GLY A 70 2.25 30.10 -15.95
C GLY A 70 1.27 30.08 -14.77
N GLU A 71 0.31 29.15 -14.74
CA GLU A 71 -0.56 28.91 -13.60
C GLU A 71 0.12 27.97 -12.58
N GLU A 72 -0.38 27.98 -11.34
CA GLU A 72 0.17 27.16 -10.25
C GLU A 72 -0.80 26.09 -9.73
N VAL A 73 -2.10 26.27 -9.96
CA VAL A 73 -3.16 25.41 -9.45
C VAL A 73 -4.08 25.03 -10.60
N PHE A 74 -4.40 23.74 -10.70
CA PHE A 74 -5.31 23.22 -11.73
C PHE A 74 -6.69 23.87 -11.61
N SER A 75 -7.37 24.08 -12.73
CA SER A 75 -8.75 24.58 -12.78
C SER A 75 -9.67 23.50 -13.34
N PHE A 76 -10.88 23.37 -12.79
CA PHE A 76 -11.90 22.50 -13.34
C PHE A 76 -12.14 22.83 -14.81
N TYR A 77 -12.04 21.82 -15.68
CA TYR A 77 -12.28 21.95 -17.12
C TYR A 77 -13.67 21.45 -17.47
N ALA A 78 -13.95 20.18 -17.24
CA ALA A 78 -15.24 19.58 -17.55
C ALA A 78 -15.49 18.31 -16.74
N LYS A 79 -16.77 17.96 -16.53
CA LYS A 79 -17.20 16.68 -15.98
C LYS A 79 -17.94 15.87 -17.04
N ASP A 80 -17.64 14.58 -17.14
CA ASP A 80 -18.45 13.68 -17.95
C ASP A 80 -19.73 13.28 -17.21
N THR A 81 -20.86 13.75 -17.73
CA THR A 81 -22.21 13.51 -17.20
C THR A 81 -22.95 12.41 -17.96
N ASN A 82 -22.32 11.79 -18.96
CA ASN A 82 -22.88 10.64 -19.68
C ASN A 82 -22.82 9.34 -18.87
N ASP A 83 -22.21 9.41 -17.68
CA ASP A 83 -22.35 8.43 -16.61
C ASP A 83 -23.80 8.45 -16.08
N ILE A 84 -24.51 7.33 -16.24
CA ILE A 84 -25.89 7.17 -15.77
C ILE A 84 -25.85 6.36 -14.47
N GLY A 85 -25.24 6.89 -13.41
CA GLY A 85 -25.24 6.29 -12.07
C GLY A 85 -24.00 5.44 -11.75
N VAL A 86 -24.20 4.19 -11.32
CA VAL A 86 -23.12 3.26 -10.90
C VAL A 86 -22.62 2.41 -12.08
N ASP A 87 -22.95 2.80 -13.31
CA ASP A 87 -22.50 2.12 -14.52
C ASP A 87 -21.05 2.50 -14.85
N TYR A 88 -20.12 1.84 -14.18
CA TYR A 88 -18.67 1.99 -14.39
C TYR A 88 -18.24 1.70 -15.84
N SER A 89 -19.10 1.13 -16.69
CA SER A 89 -18.74 0.79 -18.06
C SER A 89 -18.47 2.00 -18.96
N LYS A 90 -19.02 3.17 -18.61
CA LYS A 90 -18.93 4.40 -19.41
C LYS A 90 -17.94 5.43 -18.88
N GLN A 91 -17.23 5.12 -17.81
CA GLN A 91 -16.23 6.01 -17.24
C GLN A 91 -15.03 6.16 -18.17
N ILE A 92 -14.45 7.35 -18.17
CA ILE A 92 -13.24 7.61 -18.95
C ILE A 92 -12.11 6.87 -18.24
N SER A 93 -11.47 5.93 -18.95
CA SER A 93 -10.31 5.21 -18.43
C SER A 93 -9.01 5.96 -18.68
N ASN A 94 -8.89 6.64 -19.83
CA ASN A 94 -7.66 7.28 -20.27
C ASN A 94 -7.93 8.51 -21.13
N LEU A 95 -7.02 9.49 -21.09
CA LEU A 95 -6.95 10.58 -22.05
C LEU A 95 -5.80 10.35 -23.03
N TYR A 96 -5.94 10.88 -24.24
CA TYR A 96 -4.91 10.83 -25.29
C TYR A 96 -4.84 12.15 -26.04
N THR A 97 -3.75 12.33 -26.78
CA THR A 97 -3.60 13.45 -27.72
C THR A 97 -2.82 13.02 -28.96
N ASP A 98 -3.15 13.63 -30.10
CA ASP A 98 -2.38 13.59 -31.35
C ASP A 98 -1.44 14.81 -31.49
N GLY A 99 -1.33 15.62 -30.44
CA GLY A 99 -0.60 16.89 -30.41
C GLY A 99 -1.49 18.12 -30.63
N GLU A 100 -2.70 17.96 -31.15
CA GLU A 100 -3.62 19.06 -31.42
C GLU A 100 -4.93 18.97 -30.62
N LYS A 101 -5.43 17.74 -30.42
CA LYS A 101 -6.74 17.48 -29.83
C LYS A 101 -6.66 16.63 -28.58
N LEU A 102 -7.69 16.74 -27.74
CA LEU A 102 -7.89 15.92 -26.56
C LEU A 102 -8.87 14.79 -26.90
N TYR A 103 -8.49 13.56 -26.59
CA TYR A 103 -9.31 12.37 -26.76
C TYR A 103 -9.51 11.65 -25.44
N ALA A 104 -10.59 10.88 -25.34
CA ALA A 104 -10.90 10.03 -24.21
C ALA A 104 -11.29 8.63 -24.68
N PHE A 105 -10.93 7.63 -23.88
CA PHE A 105 -11.31 6.23 -24.06
C PHE A 105 -12.03 5.73 -22.82
N CYS A 106 -13.09 4.95 -23.00
CA CYS A 106 -13.80 4.24 -21.94
C CYS A 106 -13.58 2.73 -22.13
N SER A 107 -12.59 2.15 -21.44
CA SER A 107 -12.12 0.78 -21.72
C SER A 107 -13.16 -0.33 -21.55
N GLN A 108 -14.17 -0.12 -20.70
CA GLN A 108 -15.22 -1.11 -20.46
C GLN A 108 -16.31 -1.10 -21.54
N SER A 109 -16.62 0.07 -22.10
CA SER A 109 -17.62 0.20 -23.15
C SER A 109 -16.99 0.20 -24.55
N GLY A 110 -15.71 0.55 -24.69
CA GLY A 110 -15.07 0.75 -25.98
C GLY A 110 -15.38 2.10 -26.63
N ASP A 111 -16.00 3.04 -25.92
CA ASP A 111 -16.24 4.38 -26.46
C ASP A 111 -14.92 5.14 -26.58
N PHE A 112 -14.62 5.67 -27.77
CA PHE A 112 -13.50 6.56 -28.04
C PHE A 112 -14.02 7.85 -28.68
N PHE A 113 -13.64 9.01 -28.18
CA PHE A 113 -14.18 10.28 -28.65
C PHE A 113 -13.24 11.46 -28.45
N GLU A 114 -13.44 12.50 -29.24
CA GLU A 114 -12.81 13.81 -29.06
C GLU A 114 -13.52 14.55 -27.91
N VAL A 115 -12.74 15.00 -26.93
CA VAL A 115 -13.24 15.73 -25.75
C VAL A 115 -13.35 17.20 -26.10
N ASN A 116 -14.56 17.72 -26.10
CA ASN A 116 -14.84 19.14 -26.06
C ASN A 116 -15.55 19.51 -24.76
N GLU A 117 -15.61 20.80 -24.44
CA GLU A 117 -16.28 21.32 -23.24
C GLU A 117 -17.43 22.24 -23.66
N LYS A 118 -18.54 22.13 -22.93
CA LYS A 118 -19.63 23.11 -22.98
C LYS A 118 -20.34 23.20 -21.63
N ASP A 119 -20.37 24.39 -21.07
CA ASP A 119 -21.06 24.71 -19.80
C ASP A 119 -20.57 23.85 -18.62
N GLY A 120 -19.28 23.47 -18.61
CA GLY A 120 -18.65 22.63 -17.58
C GLY A 120 -18.84 21.12 -17.77
N GLU A 121 -19.44 20.69 -18.89
CA GLU A 121 -19.68 19.28 -19.20
C GLU A 121 -18.86 18.81 -20.42
N VAL A 122 -18.46 17.54 -20.40
CA VAL A 122 -17.79 16.90 -21.53
C VAL A 122 -18.77 16.68 -22.68
N VAL A 123 -18.44 17.26 -23.84
CA VAL A 123 -19.12 17.01 -25.11
C VAL A 123 -18.31 15.97 -25.89
N ARG A 124 -18.88 14.76 -26.02
CA ARG A 124 -18.29 13.64 -26.76
C ARG A 124 -18.45 13.83 -28.27
N ASN A 125 -17.44 14.38 -28.95
CA ASN A 125 -17.46 14.59 -30.40
C ASN A 125 -16.82 13.41 -31.14
N ASN A 126 -17.30 13.15 -32.36
CA ASN A 126 -16.78 12.07 -33.23
C ASN A 126 -16.68 10.71 -32.51
N LEU A 127 -17.71 10.37 -31.73
CA LEU A 127 -17.73 9.12 -30.96
C LEU A 127 -17.65 7.91 -31.90
N VAL A 128 -16.67 7.05 -31.64
CA VAL A 128 -16.43 5.79 -32.32
C VAL A 128 -16.43 4.67 -31.27
N LYS A 129 -17.00 3.52 -31.63
CA LYS A 129 -17.05 2.34 -30.77
C LYS A 129 -15.98 1.35 -31.21
N PHE A 130 -15.00 1.08 -30.36
CA PHE A 130 -14.00 0.05 -30.60
C PHE A 130 -14.63 -1.33 -30.42
N ASN A 131 -14.30 -2.25 -31.32
CA ASN A 131 -14.72 -3.64 -31.20
C ASN A 131 -13.86 -4.35 -30.14
N LEU A 132 -14.41 -4.55 -28.93
CA LEU A 132 -13.72 -5.20 -27.81
C LEU A 132 -14.05 -6.69 -27.65
N GLU A 133 -14.69 -7.34 -28.65
CA GLU A 133 -15.10 -8.75 -28.55
C GLU A 133 -13.93 -9.68 -28.19
N ASN A 134 -12.74 -9.45 -28.74
CA ASN A 134 -11.54 -10.25 -28.47
C ASN A 134 -10.93 -10.02 -27.08
N HIS A 135 -11.38 -8.98 -26.37
CA HIS A 135 -10.86 -8.54 -25.08
C HIS A 135 -11.92 -8.56 -23.98
N THR A 136 -13.08 -9.15 -24.24
CA THR A 136 -14.20 -9.23 -23.29
C THR A 136 -14.29 -10.64 -22.72
N GLU A 137 -14.37 -10.73 -21.40
CA GLU A 137 -14.62 -11.96 -20.69
C GLU A 137 -16.03 -11.99 -20.16
N THR A 138 -16.63 -13.18 -20.20
CA THR A 138 -17.97 -13.43 -19.70
C THR A 138 -17.92 -14.54 -18.66
N TYR A 139 -18.48 -14.31 -17.49
CA TYR A 139 -18.57 -15.27 -16.40
C TYR A 139 -19.94 -15.19 -15.72
N GLU A 140 -20.34 -16.26 -15.04
CA GLU A 140 -21.55 -16.28 -14.22
C GLU A 140 -21.16 -15.89 -12.79
N ASP A 141 -21.76 -14.83 -12.23
CA ASP A 141 -21.51 -14.44 -10.84
C ASP A 141 -22.22 -15.37 -9.85
N GLY A 142 -21.94 -15.23 -8.55
CA GLY A 142 -22.51 -16.08 -7.50
C GLY A 142 -24.05 -16.02 -7.37
N SER A 143 -24.71 -15.11 -8.09
CA SER A 143 -26.17 -15.01 -8.18
C SER A 143 -26.76 -15.73 -9.40
N GLY A 144 -25.92 -16.36 -10.23
CA GLY A 144 -26.32 -16.97 -11.49
C GLY A 144 -26.48 -15.98 -12.65
N LYS A 145 -26.03 -14.73 -12.49
CA LYS A 145 -26.12 -13.69 -13.52
C LYS A 145 -24.86 -13.69 -14.37
N GLU A 146 -25.04 -13.76 -15.68
CA GLU A 146 -23.95 -13.59 -16.63
C GLU A 146 -23.46 -12.13 -16.58
N ARG A 147 -22.18 -11.96 -16.23
CA ARG A 147 -21.45 -10.69 -16.20
C ARG A 147 -20.40 -10.72 -17.29
N SER A 148 -20.23 -9.59 -17.97
CA SER A 148 -19.14 -9.42 -18.91
C SER A 148 -18.32 -8.19 -18.53
N TYR A 149 -17.01 -8.27 -18.66
CA TYR A 149 -16.11 -7.14 -18.48
C TYR A 149 -15.05 -7.16 -19.59
N SER A 150 -14.70 -5.98 -20.08
CA SER A 150 -13.60 -5.85 -21.05
C SER A 150 -12.30 -5.60 -20.28
N ARG A 151 -11.23 -6.30 -20.66
CA ARG A 151 -9.92 -6.11 -20.05
C ARG A 151 -9.41 -4.69 -20.34
N VAL A 152 -8.82 -4.05 -19.34
CA VAL A 152 -8.11 -2.77 -19.53
C VAL A 152 -6.77 -3.06 -20.19
N PRO A 153 -6.34 -2.29 -21.21
CA PRO A 153 -4.99 -2.41 -21.75
C PRO A 153 -3.91 -2.21 -20.69
N ASN A 154 -2.86 -3.03 -20.72
CA ASN A 154 -1.69 -2.90 -19.83
C ASN A 154 -0.96 -1.57 -20.07
N ASP A 155 -0.82 -1.20 -21.34
CA ASP A 155 -0.28 0.08 -21.82
C ASP A 155 -0.87 0.40 -23.20
N SER A 156 -0.90 1.68 -23.58
CA SER A 156 -1.45 2.11 -24.86
C SER A 156 -0.93 3.47 -25.31
N VAL A 157 -0.93 3.70 -26.63
CA VAL A 157 -0.55 4.98 -27.22
C VAL A 157 -1.38 5.31 -28.46
N LEU A 158 -1.78 6.57 -28.58
CA LEU A 158 -2.41 7.12 -29.77
C LEU A 158 -1.32 7.57 -30.75
N TYR A 159 -1.27 6.98 -31.94
CA TYR A 159 -0.29 7.32 -32.96
C TYR A 159 -0.84 7.11 -34.38
N ASN A 160 -0.66 8.09 -35.25
CA ASN A 160 -1.09 8.06 -36.66
C ASN A 160 -2.55 7.60 -36.88
N GLY A 161 -3.48 8.12 -36.08
CA GLY A 161 -4.91 7.82 -36.20
C GLY A 161 -5.31 6.44 -35.67
N LYS A 162 -4.44 5.77 -34.92
CA LYS A 162 -4.73 4.48 -34.29
C LYS A 162 -4.39 4.51 -32.81
N LEU A 163 -5.23 3.90 -31.98
CA LEU A 163 -4.88 3.58 -30.60
C LEU A 163 -4.24 2.20 -30.57
N TYR A 164 -2.93 2.13 -30.31
CA TYR A 164 -2.22 0.87 -30.09
C TYR A 164 -2.33 0.48 -28.62
N ALA A 165 -2.64 -0.77 -28.33
CA ALA A 165 -2.92 -1.26 -26.99
C ALA A 165 -2.30 -2.65 -26.75
N ILE A 166 -1.66 -2.82 -25.60
CA ILE A 166 -1.13 -4.10 -25.13
C ILE A 166 -2.18 -4.79 -24.26
N TYR A 167 -2.54 -6.02 -24.60
CA TYR A 167 -3.47 -6.83 -23.81
C TYR A 167 -2.79 -8.09 -23.27
N GLN A 168 -3.14 -8.48 -22.04
CA GLN A 168 -2.77 -9.78 -21.51
C GLN A 168 -3.58 -10.88 -22.22
N ASN A 169 -2.92 -11.97 -22.60
CA ASN A 169 -3.59 -13.10 -23.23
C ASN A 169 -4.48 -13.84 -22.20
N MET A 170 -5.58 -14.44 -22.66
CA MET A 170 -6.51 -15.15 -21.77
C MET A 170 -5.96 -16.48 -21.24
N ASN A 171 -5.14 -17.16 -22.05
CA ASN A 171 -4.74 -18.55 -21.80
C ASN A 171 -3.28 -18.74 -21.39
N ASN A 172 -2.51 -17.65 -21.26
CA ASN A 172 -1.11 -17.71 -20.83
C ASN A 172 -0.62 -16.37 -20.27
N PHE A 173 0.58 -16.37 -19.69
CA PHE A 173 1.27 -15.19 -19.15
C PHE A 173 1.78 -14.19 -20.21
N GLY A 174 1.58 -14.49 -21.50
CA GLY A 174 2.00 -13.63 -22.60
C GLY A 174 1.05 -12.43 -22.81
N THR A 175 1.52 -11.49 -23.61
CA THR A 175 0.74 -10.33 -24.06
C THR A 175 0.68 -10.28 -25.59
N SER A 176 -0.29 -9.55 -26.11
CA SER A 176 -0.50 -9.29 -27.53
C SER A 176 -0.63 -7.79 -27.80
N LEU A 177 -0.41 -7.39 -29.05
CA LEU A 177 -0.57 -6.02 -29.50
C LEU A 177 -1.75 -5.93 -30.47
N SER A 178 -2.70 -5.04 -30.18
CA SER A 178 -3.77 -4.66 -31.09
C SER A 178 -3.72 -3.16 -31.38
N SER A 179 -4.33 -2.75 -32.49
CA SER A 179 -4.64 -1.34 -32.74
C SER A 179 -6.11 -1.17 -33.11
N PHE A 180 -6.66 0.00 -32.78
CA PHE A 180 -8.01 0.40 -33.16
C PHE A 180 -7.94 1.66 -34.00
N ASP A 181 -8.58 1.64 -35.16
CA ASP A 181 -8.72 2.83 -36.00
C ASP A 181 -9.69 3.82 -35.34
N ILE A 182 -9.25 5.05 -35.09
CA ILE A 182 -10.07 6.02 -34.34
C ILE A 182 -11.23 6.59 -35.15
N ALA A 183 -11.29 6.34 -36.46
CA ALA A 183 -12.37 6.79 -37.34
C ALA A 183 -13.41 5.69 -37.59
N THR A 184 -13.00 4.41 -37.65
CA THR A 184 -13.92 3.28 -37.92
C THR A 184 -14.21 2.39 -36.72
N GLY A 185 -13.30 2.35 -35.74
CA GLY A 185 -13.35 1.46 -34.58
C GLY A 185 -12.92 0.03 -34.87
N GLU A 186 -12.45 -0.26 -36.09
CA GLU A 186 -11.98 -1.57 -36.49
C GLU A 186 -10.67 -1.93 -35.78
N GLU A 187 -10.62 -3.16 -35.26
CA GLU A 187 -9.42 -3.73 -34.64
C GLU A 187 -8.49 -4.34 -35.69
N THR A 188 -7.17 -4.19 -35.48
CA THR A 188 -6.12 -4.98 -36.12
C THR A 188 -5.22 -5.60 -35.05
N THR A 189 -5.17 -6.92 -34.99
CA THR A 189 -4.25 -7.67 -34.12
C THR A 189 -2.93 -7.97 -34.86
N TYR A 190 -1.81 -7.86 -34.16
CA TYR A 190 -0.47 -8.04 -34.72
C TYR A 190 0.18 -9.36 -34.29
N SER A 191 1.15 -9.83 -35.07
CA SER A 191 1.81 -11.12 -34.81
C SER A 191 2.89 -11.07 -33.72
N VAL A 192 3.35 -9.87 -33.33
CA VAL A 192 4.28 -9.70 -32.22
C VAL A 192 3.62 -10.06 -30.89
N THR A 193 4.37 -10.71 -30.00
CA THR A 193 3.89 -11.18 -28.70
C THR A 193 4.84 -10.78 -27.57
N ASN A 194 4.40 -10.99 -26.33
CA ASN A 194 5.19 -10.77 -25.13
C ASN A 194 5.67 -9.31 -24.98
N ILE A 195 4.87 -8.35 -25.46
CA ILE A 195 5.12 -6.91 -25.38
C ILE A 195 4.90 -6.42 -23.95
N LYS A 196 5.86 -5.63 -23.45
CA LYS A 196 5.83 -5.00 -22.14
C LYS A 196 5.58 -3.50 -22.18
N ALA A 197 6.15 -2.83 -23.18
CA ALA A 197 5.97 -1.41 -23.38
C ALA A 197 6.04 -1.07 -24.86
N LEU A 198 5.46 0.07 -25.24
CA LEU A 198 5.47 0.59 -26.60
C LEU A 198 5.68 2.10 -26.60
N ALA A 199 6.32 2.62 -27.63
CA ALA A 199 6.45 4.05 -27.86
C ALA A 199 6.35 4.37 -29.36
N PRO A 200 5.73 5.51 -29.74
CA PRO A 200 5.79 6.02 -31.10
C PRO A 200 7.23 6.19 -31.58
N TYR A 201 7.47 5.90 -32.85
CA TYR A 201 8.78 6.06 -33.48
C TYR A 201 8.63 6.65 -34.89
N LYS A 202 9.76 7.10 -35.44
CA LYS A 202 9.88 7.70 -36.78
C LYS A 202 9.19 6.86 -37.87
N ASP A 203 8.69 7.54 -38.89
CA ASP A 203 8.12 6.96 -40.11
C ASP A 203 6.92 6.02 -39.88
N GLY A 204 6.13 6.26 -38.84
CA GLY A 204 4.92 5.48 -38.56
C GLY A 204 5.18 4.11 -37.92
N LYS A 205 6.40 3.90 -37.42
CA LYS A 205 6.80 2.69 -36.69
C LYS A 205 6.62 2.86 -35.19
N LEU A 206 6.79 1.76 -34.46
CA LEU A 206 6.83 1.75 -33.00
C LEU A 206 8.16 1.15 -32.52
N ILE A 207 8.67 1.63 -31.39
CA ILE A 207 9.64 0.86 -30.60
C ILE A 207 8.84 0.05 -29.59
N LEU A 208 9.16 -1.24 -29.46
CA LEU A 208 8.55 -2.17 -28.51
C LEU A 208 9.61 -2.71 -27.55
N VAL A 209 9.22 -2.93 -26.30
CA VAL A 209 9.95 -3.83 -25.40
C VAL A 209 9.22 -5.17 -25.39
N THR A 210 9.91 -6.26 -25.65
CA THR A 210 9.37 -7.63 -25.49
C THR A 210 10.13 -8.40 -24.44
N GLN A 211 9.44 -9.19 -23.62
CA GLN A 211 10.03 -10.05 -22.60
C GLN A 211 9.21 -11.33 -22.41
N ASP A 212 9.84 -12.49 -22.59
CA ASP A 212 9.22 -13.80 -22.44
C ASP A 212 9.35 -14.28 -20.99
N GLU A 213 8.33 -14.00 -20.17
CA GLU A 213 8.34 -14.31 -18.73
C GLU A 213 8.41 -15.80 -18.44
N GLU A 214 7.75 -16.62 -19.27
CA GLU A 214 7.77 -18.07 -19.11
C GLU A 214 9.19 -18.60 -19.22
N LYS A 215 9.96 -18.06 -20.17
CA LYS A 215 11.39 -18.37 -20.25
C LYS A 215 12.19 -17.76 -19.11
N LEU A 216 11.88 -16.54 -18.69
CA LEU A 216 12.62 -15.86 -17.64
C LEU A 216 12.53 -16.59 -16.28
N TYR A 217 11.36 -17.13 -15.94
CA TYR A 217 11.12 -17.72 -14.61
C TYR A 217 10.98 -19.24 -14.60
N ASN A 218 10.53 -19.85 -15.71
CA ASN A 218 10.16 -21.28 -15.75
C ASN A 218 11.05 -22.12 -16.69
N SER A 219 12.22 -21.62 -17.09
CA SER A 219 13.16 -22.31 -17.98
C SER A 219 14.54 -22.48 -17.35
N ASP A 220 15.27 -23.52 -17.78
CA ASP A 220 16.70 -23.72 -17.48
C ASP A 220 17.62 -22.71 -18.19
N LYS A 221 17.04 -21.80 -19.01
CA LYS A 221 17.72 -20.77 -19.78
C LYS A 221 17.03 -19.40 -19.68
N PRO A 222 17.04 -18.77 -18.50
CA PRO A 222 16.37 -17.49 -18.28
C PRO A 222 16.91 -16.35 -19.15
N GLU A 223 18.15 -16.44 -19.64
CA GLU A 223 18.77 -15.49 -20.57
C GLU A 223 18.05 -15.39 -21.92
N GLU A 224 17.31 -16.42 -22.34
CA GLU A 224 16.50 -16.39 -23.56
C GLU A 224 15.19 -15.59 -23.39
N GLY A 225 14.81 -15.30 -22.13
CA GLY A 225 13.60 -14.58 -21.75
C GLY A 225 13.79 -13.12 -21.37
N ILE A 226 15.00 -12.56 -21.54
CA ILE A 226 15.31 -11.16 -21.14
C ILE A 226 14.58 -10.13 -22.02
N ALA A 227 14.43 -8.92 -21.46
CA ALA A 227 13.79 -7.80 -22.16
C ALA A 227 14.63 -7.32 -23.36
N LYS A 228 13.98 -7.14 -24.51
CA LYS A 228 14.58 -6.75 -25.78
C LYS A 228 13.86 -5.56 -26.39
N LEU A 229 14.60 -4.73 -27.12
CA LEU A 229 14.05 -3.65 -27.93
C LEU A 229 13.86 -4.11 -29.37
N LEU A 230 12.67 -3.85 -29.90
CA LEU A 230 12.29 -4.15 -31.27
C LEU A 230 11.82 -2.88 -31.97
N LEU A 231 12.20 -2.71 -33.23
CA LEU A 231 11.59 -1.78 -34.16
C LEU A 231 10.45 -2.49 -34.89
N PHE A 232 9.22 -2.06 -34.66
CA PHE A 232 8.02 -2.66 -35.23
C PHE A 232 7.44 -1.79 -36.34
N ASP A 233 7.15 -2.39 -37.48
CA ASP A 233 6.43 -1.79 -38.61
C ASP A 233 4.99 -2.34 -38.63
N PRO A 234 4.00 -1.54 -38.19
CA PRO A 234 2.61 -1.98 -38.16
C PRO A 234 1.98 -2.17 -39.54
N ALA A 235 2.53 -1.57 -40.60
CA ALA A 235 1.97 -1.70 -41.94
C ALA A 235 2.39 -3.02 -42.61
N ALA A 236 3.61 -3.48 -42.32
CA ALA A 236 4.13 -4.75 -42.79
C ALA A 236 3.86 -5.92 -41.82
N ASP A 237 3.45 -5.64 -40.57
CA ASP A 237 3.39 -6.59 -39.45
C ASP A 237 4.73 -7.32 -39.27
N THR A 238 5.82 -6.54 -39.19
CA THR A 238 7.18 -7.07 -39.03
C THR A 238 7.91 -6.36 -37.90
N ALA A 239 8.68 -7.11 -37.12
CA ALA A 239 9.52 -6.58 -36.05
C ALA A 239 10.99 -6.96 -36.25
N GLU A 240 11.90 -6.02 -36.02
CA GLU A 240 13.35 -6.20 -36.07
C GLU A 240 13.94 -5.96 -34.67
N GLU A 241 14.67 -6.92 -34.13
CA GLU A 241 15.38 -6.74 -32.85
C GLU A 241 16.55 -5.75 -33.05
N ILE A 242 16.55 -4.67 -32.26
CA ILE A 242 17.59 -3.62 -32.32
C ILE A 242 18.58 -3.70 -31.15
N GLY A 243 18.33 -4.57 -30.17
CA GLY A 243 19.26 -4.88 -29.08
C GLY A 243 18.57 -5.22 -27.75
N PRO A 244 19.35 -5.51 -26.70
CA PRO A 244 18.80 -5.75 -25.36
C PRO A 244 18.24 -4.44 -24.76
N MET A 245 17.17 -4.55 -23.98
CA MET A 245 16.60 -3.38 -23.28
C MET A 245 17.52 -2.92 -22.13
N LEU A 246 18.03 -3.88 -21.37
CA LEU A 246 18.89 -3.63 -20.20
C LEU A 246 20.30 -4.17 -20.48
N ALA A 247 21.33 -3.54 -19.88
CA ALA A 247 22.68 -4.07 -19.91
C ALA A 247 22.76 -5.43 -19.23
N ASP A 248 23.59 -6.32 -19.76
CA ASP A 248 23.88 -7.62 -19.13
C ASP A 248 24.84 -7.42 -17.95
N ASP A 249 24.35 -7.62 -16.74
CA ASP A 249 25.13 -7.61 -15.51
C ASP A 249 25.24 -8.99 -14.84
N GLY A 250 24.94 -10.05 -15.60
CA GLY A 250 25.09 -11.44 -15.18
C GLY A 250 23.85 -12.08 -14.57
N GLU A 251 22.76 -11.33 -14.37
CA GLU A 251 21.48 -11.84 -13.84
C GLU A 251 20.31 -11.39 -14.73
N PRO A 252 19.48 -12.32 -15.24
CA PRO A 252 18.27 -11.97 -15.99
C PRO A 252 17.29 -11.17 -15.15
N LYS A 253 16.94 -9.95 -15.59
CA LYS A 253 16.02 -9.05 -14.87
C LYS A 253 14.69 -8.90 -15.57
N TYR A 254 13.65 -8.80 -14.76
CA TYR A 254 12.32 -8.42 -15.21
C TYR A 254 12.24 -6.92 -15.48
N PHE A 255 11.51 -6.54 -16.54
CA PHE A 255 11.26 -5.15 -16.89
C PHE A 255 9.84 -4.74 -16.47
N TYR A 256 9.76 -3.92 -15.41
CA TYR A 256 8.49 -3.48 -14.81
C TYR A 256 7.95 -2.14 -15.37
N GLY A 257 8.66 -1.49 -16.29
CA GLY A 257 8.41 -0.08 -16.64
C GLY A 257 7.65 0.16 -17.95
N SER A 258 7.09 1.37 -18.10
CA SER A 258 6.78 1.98 -19.40
C SER A 258 8.04 2.65 -19.98
N MET A 259 7.96 3.04 -21.25
CA MET A 259 9.03 3.79 -21.92
C MET A 259 8.46 4.88 -22.82
N PHE A 260 9.30 5.83 -23.18
CA PHE A 260 9.06 6.74 -24.30
C PHE A 260 10.34 6.95 -25.09
N TYR A 261 10.16 7.36 -26.35
CA TYR A 261 11.24 7.66 -27.25
C TYR A 261 11.45 9.17 -27.32
N ASP A 262 12.68 9.63 -27.11
CA ASP A 262 13.07 11.02 -27.29
C ASP A 262 13.75 11.21 -28.65
N GLU A 263 13.02 11.82 -29.58
CA GLU A 263 13.49 12.09 -30.93
C GLU A 263 14.73 13.02 -30.97
N ASN A 264 14.87 13.94 -30.00
CA ASN A 264 15.96 14.91 -30.00
C ASN A 264 17.31 14.26 -29.69
N ARG A 265 17.29 13.27 -28.80
CA ARG A 265 18.48 12.51 -28.38
C ARG A 265 18.64 11.20 -29.15
N ASP A 266 17.63 10.80 -29.92
CA ASP A 266 17.54 9.49 -30.57
C ASP A 266 17.73 8.35 -29.56
N ALA A 267 17.01 8.43 -28.44
CA ALA A 267 17.21 7.55 -27.29
C ALA A 267 15.89 7.11 -26.65
N VAL A 268 15.91 5.94 -26.02
CA VAL A 268 14.79 5.42 -25.23
C VAL A 268 15.00 5.86 -23.78
N LEU A 269 13.93 6.39 -23.17
CA LEU A 269 13.86 6.59 -21.74
C LEU A 269 12.83 5.63 -21.14
N TYR A 270 13.12 5.11 -19.95
CA TYR A 270 12.25 4.14 -19.30
C TYR A 270 12.15 4.38 -17.80
N PHE A 271 11.02 3.98 -17.24
CA PHE A 271 10.75 4.11 -15.83
C PHE A 271 11.33 2.93 -15.05
N THR A 272 11.78 3.24 -13.84
CA THR A 272 12.05 2.31 -12.74
C THR A 272 11.19 2.75 -11.57
N ASP A 273 11.04 1.89 -10.56
CA ASP A 273 10.21 2.19 -9.38
C ASP A 273 10.47 3.59 -8.81
N ASN A 274 11.73 4.04 -8.74
CA ASN A 274 12.09 5.31 -8.09
C ASN A 274 12.79 6.31 -9.02
N GLY A 275 12.62 6.20 -10.34
CA GLY A 275 13.22 7.17 -11.25
C GLY A 275 13.08 6.89 -12.73
N LEU A 276 13.62 7.82 -13.51
CA LEU A 276 13.68 7.79 -14.96
C LEU A 276 15.10 7.50 -15.42
N MET A 277 15.27 6.59 -16.36
CA MET A 277 16.55 6.20 -16.92
C MET A 277 16.63 6.58 -18.39
N LEU A 278 17.76 7.16 -18.82
CA LEU A 278 18.13 7.34 -20.22
C LEU A 278 18.98 6.15 -20.65
N ARG A 279 18.48 5.37 -21.62
CA ARG A 279 19.20 4.24 -22.19
C ARG A 279 20.12 4.70 -23.33
N HIS A 280 21.35 4.25 -23.32
CA HIS A 280 22.33 4.43 -24.39
C HIS A 280 22.32 3.28 -25.41
N GLU A 281 22.99 3.46 -26.54
CA GLU A 281 23.02 2.48 -27.65
C GLU A 281 23.53 1.10 -27.19
N ASP A 282 24.51 1.07 -26.29
CA ASP A 282 25.11 -0.14 -25.70
C ASP A 282 24.28 -0.78 -24.57
N ALA A 283 23.02 -0.34 -24.40
CA ALA A 283 22.10 -0.73 -23.34
C ALA A 283 22.49 -0.33 -21.91
N SER A 284 23.62 0.37 -21.73
CA SER A 284 23.88 1.08 -20.46
C SER A 284 22.84 2.19 -20.25
N ALA A 285 22.64 2.60 -19.01
CA ALA A 285 21.67 3.63 -18.69
C ALA A 285 22.18 4.60 -17.62
N GLU A 286 21.77 5.86 -17.74
CA GLU A 286 22.05 6.92 -16.77
C GLU A 286 20.73 7.42 -16.17
N LYS A 287 20.71 7.72 -14.86
CA LYS A 287 19.50 8.20 -14.18
C LYS A 287 19.27 9.69 -14.47
N CYS A 288 18.10 10.02 -14.98
CA CYS A 288 17.70 11.38 -15.36
C CYS A 288 16.91 12.11 -14.28
N ALA A 289 16.05 11.37 -13.60
CA ALA A 289 15.18 11.88 -12.57
C ALA A 289 15.04 10.85 -11.45
N HIS A 290 14.82 11.36 -10.24
CA HIS A 290 14.51 10.55 -9.08
C HIS A 290 13.13 10.93 -8.58
N PHE A 291 12.30 9.93 -8.33
CA PHE A 291 10.92 10.16 -7.92
C PHE A 291 10.77 10.09 -6.40
N PRO A 292 9.89 10.92 -5.82
CA PRO A 292 9.68 10.98 -4.37
C PRO A 292 8.97 9.76 -3.78
N SER A 293 8.43 8.87 -4.60
CA SER A 293 7.86 7.59 -4.18
C SER A 293 7.88 6.62 -5.34
N SER A 294 7.52 5.35 -5.08
CA SER A 294 7.38 4.37 -6.15
C SER A 294 6.40 4.86 -7.21
N PHE A 295 6.82 4.81 -8.48
CA PHE A 295 6.01 5.10 -9.65
C PHE A 295 5.77 3.78 -10.39
N LEU A 296 4.58 3.22 -10.19
CA LEU A 296 4.14 2.05 -10.93
C LEU A 296 3.52 2.51 -12.25
N SER A 297 4.23 2.28 -13.34
CA SER A 297 3.68 2.49 -14.69
C SER A 297 2.83 1.28 -15.09
N GLY A 298 1.50 1.39 -14.97
CA GLY A 298 0.55 0.37 -15.44
C GLY A 298 -0.89 0.89 -15.53
N ASN A 299 -1.61 0.49 -16.59
CA ASN A 299 -3.03 0.72 -16.89
C ASN A 299 -3.52 2.17 -17.14
N SER A 300 -2.67 3.19 -17.02
CA SER A 300 -3.02 4.53 -17.48
C SER A 300 -1.77 5.40 -17.55
N SER A 301 -1.59 6.16 -18.64
CA SER A 301 -0.43 7.03 -18.84
C SER A 301 -0.39 8.15 -17.79
N GLY A 302 0.11 7.83 -16.59
CA GLY A 302 0.37 8.77 -15.51
C GLY A 302 1.56 9.69 -15.80
N TYR A 303 1.89 9.90 -17.07
CA TYR A 303 2.98 10.75 -17.51
C TYR A 303 2.71 11.35 -18.89
N THR A 304 3.36 12.47 -19.18
CA THR A 304 3.38 13.06 -20.52
C THR A 304 4.72 13.77 -20.77
N VAL A 305 5.24 13.63 -21.99
CA VAL A 305 6.52 14.24 -22.41
C VAL A 305 6.30 15.72 -22.73
N LEU A 306 7.24 16.56 -22.31
CA LEU A 306 7.18 18.00 -22.53
C LEU A 306 8.31 18.47 -23.45
N PRO A 307 8.13 19.62 -24.14
CA PRO A 307 9.23 20.29 -24.82
C PRO A 307 10.43 20.53 -23.89
N GLY A 308 11.62 20.66 -24.46
CA GLY A 308 12.81 21.10 -23.73
C GLY A 308 13.43 20.09 -22.74
N ASN A 309 13.28 18.78 -22.98
CA ASN A 309 13.79 17.70 -22.13
C ASN A 309 13.16 17.68 -20.73
N TYR A 310 11.83 17.75 -20.67
CA TYR A 310 11.06 17.60 -19.43
C TYR A 310 9.99 16.53 -19.55
N ILE A 311 9.53 16.05 -18.42
CA ILE A 311 8.42 15.12 -18.29
C ILE A 311 7.52 15.57 -17.14
N ALA A 312 6.21 15.42 -17.30
CA ALA A 312 5.26 15.55 -16.21
C ALA A 312 4.80 14.14 -15.80
N LEU A 313 4.71 13.92 -14.49
CA LEU A 313 4.38 12.64 -13.87
C LEU A 313 3.30 12.85 -12.81
N ILE A 314 2.28 12.02 -12.83
CA ILE A 314 1.32 11.92 -11.75
C ILE A 314 1.91 10.98 -10.70
N ILE A 315 2.05 11.49 -9.48
CA ILE A 315 2.33 10.66 -8.31
C ILE A 315 1.27 11.01 -7.28
N GLN A 316 0.37 10.06 -7.03
CA GLN A 316 -0.85 10.25 -6.22
C GLN A 316 -1.74 11.37 -6.78
N ASN A 317 -1.92 12.47 -6.06
CA ASN A 317 -2.79 13.60 -6.41
C ASN A 317 -1.99 14.83 -6.88
N THR A 318 -0.72 14.65 -7.26
CA THR A 318 0.19 15.76 -7.59
C THR A 318 0.90 15.48 -8.91
N VAL A 319 1.04 16.51 -9.73
CA VAL A 319 1.85 16.48 -10.96
C VAL A 319 3.25 17.00 -10.64
N TYR A 320 4.25 16.14 -10.86
CA TYR A 320 5.67 16.44 -10.74
C TYR A 320 6.25 16.68 -12.12
N VAL A 321 6.84 17.85 -12.32
CA VAL A 321 7.60 18.12 -13.55
C VAL A 321 9.07 17.91 -13.28
N GLU A 322 9.69 17.01 -14.03
CA GLU A 322 11.09 16.62 -13.88
C GLU A 322 11.88 16.83 -15.18
N SER A 323 13.17 17.14 -15.03
CA SER A 323 14.06 17.16 -16.18
C SER A 323 14.39 15.73 -16.59
N THR A 324 14.51 15.51 -17.90
CA THR A 324 14.98 14.24 -18.44
C THR A 324 16.48 14.27 -18.75
N ASP A 325 17.19 15.35 -18.40
CA ASP A 325 18.64 15.50 -18.54
C ASP A 325 19.36 15.00 -17.27
N PRO A 326 20.23 13.97 -17.37
CA PRO A 326 21.01 13.48 -16.22
C PRO A 326 21.80 14.56 -15.47
N SER A 327 22.25 15.61 -16.15
CA SER A 327 23.00 16.70 -15.52
C SER A 327 22.16 17.58 -14.59
N SER A 328 20.82 17.46 -14.66
CA SER A 328 19.86 18.17 -13.79
C SER A 328 19.56 17.44 -12.48
N MET A 329 20.16 16.26 -12.25
CA MET A 329 19.96 15.49 -11.03
C MET A 329 20.41 16.28 -9.77
N PRO A 330 19.71 16.10 -8.64
CA PRO A 330 20.16 16.65 -7.36
C PRO A 330 21.60 16.25 -7.05
N LYS A 331 22.41 17.22 -6.61
CA LYS A 331 23.81 16.98 -6.21
C LYS A 331 23.95 16.40 -4.80
N LYS A 332 22.87 16.50 -4.02
CA LYS A 332 22.76 16.00 -2.65
C LYS A 332 21.98 14.69 -2.69
N SER A 333 22.36 13.73 -1.86
CA SER A 333 21.67 12.46 -1.72
C SER A 333 21.65 12.00 -0.26
N LEU A 334 20.57 11.33 0.13
CA LEU A 334 20.46 10.57 1.37
C LEU A 334 20.08 9.13 1.06
N VAL A 335 20.72 8.17 1.73
CA VAL A 335 20.35 6.75 1.66
C VAL A 335 19.62 6.34 2.94
N VAL A 336 18.44 5.74 2.78
CA VAL A 336 17.54 5.37 3.88
C VAL A 336 17.41 3.85 3.97
N TYR A 337 17.70 3.28 5.14
CA TYR A 337 17.49 1.86 5.42
C TYR A 337 16.17 1.65 6.16
N ASN A 338 15.33 0.73 5.65
CA ASN A 338 14.01 0.41 6.22
C ASN A 338 13.05 1.61 6.38
N GLY A 339 13.15 2.64 5.53
CA GLY A 339 12.33 3.85 5.57
C GLY A 339 10.86 3.70 5.12
N TYR A 340 10.23 2.54 5.29
CA TYR A 340 8.86 2.31 4.83
C TYR A 340 7.83 2.98 5.76
N SER A 341 7.50 4.25 5.52
CA SER A 341 6.48 4.98 6.29
C SER A 341 5.89 6.17 5.53
N SER A 342 4.67 6.57 5.90
CA SER A 342 4.02 7.79 5.36
C SER A 342 4.83 9.06 5.68
N ASN A 343 5.55 9.08 6.80
CA ASN A 343 6.49 10.14 7.13
C ASN A 343 7.65 10.22 6.13
N HIS A 344 8.24 9.08 5.74
CA HIS A 344 9.29 9.06 4.73
C HIS A 344 8.77 9.57 3.38
N ASP A 345 7.60 9.09 2.95
CA ASP A 345 6.96 9.55 1.71
C ASP A 345 6.73 11.07 1.73
N TYR A 346 6.32 11.61 2.88
CA TYR A 346 6.18 13.05 3.06
C TYR A 346 7.53 13.77 2.89
N VAL A 347 8.60 13.26 3.51
CA VAL A 347 9.94 13.85 3.40
C VAL A 347 10.42 13.87 1.94
N ALA A 348 10.30 12.74 1.24
CA ALA A 348 10.71 12.63 -0.16
C ALA A 348 9.97 13.62 -1.07
N LYS A 349 8.69 13.88 -0.78
CA LYS A 349 7.91 14.91 -1.48
C LYS A 349 8.32 16.34 -1.12
N GLN A 350 8.79 16.62 0.10
CA GLN A 350 9.20 17.98 0.49
C GLN A 350 10.65 18.32 0.11
N MET A 351 11.52 17.32 -0.03
CA MET A 351 12.96 17.48 -0.25
C MET A 351 13.38 17.23 -1.70
N LEU A 352 12.68 17.79 -2.68
CA LEU A 352 12.98 17.59 -4.12
C LEU A 352 14.38 18.07 -4.56
N ASP A 353 15.06 18.88 -3.74
CA ASP A 353 16.44 19.32 -3.96
C ASP A 353 17.50 18.29 -3.52
N THR A 354 17.06 17.18 -2.92
CA THR A 354 17.90 16.10 -2.39
C THR A 354 17.36 14.76 -2.90
N GLN A 355 18.24 13.92 -3.44
CA GLN A 355 17.86 12.57 -3.83
C GLN A 355 17.67 11.70 -2.58
N ILE A 356 16.51 11.07 -2.39
CA ILE A 356 16.26 10.22 -1.21
C ILE A 356 16.04 8.78 -1.66
N THR A 357 17.08 7.97 -1.53
CA THR A 357 17.07 6.59 -2.03
C THR A 357 16.95 5.57 -0.91
N MET A 358 16.30 4.45 -1.18
CA MET A 358 16.28 3.31 -0.28
C MET A 358 17.58 2.51 -0.42
N TYR A 359 18.08 1.98 0.69
CA TYR A 359 19.23 1.08 0.68
C TYR A 359 18.83 -0.30 0.14
N GLU A 360 19.47 -0.74 -0.94
CA GLU A 360 19.22 -2.04 -1.59
C GLU A 360 20.30 -3.10 -1.30
N GLY A 361 21.34 -2.76 -0.53
CA GLY A 361 22.48 -3.65 -0.29
C GLY A 361 22.25 -4.77 0.74
N GLY A 362 20.99 -5.15 0.99
CA GLY A 362 20.62 -6.32 1.80
C GLY A 362 20.17 -6.04 3.23
N TRP A 363 19.98 -7.13 3.98
CA TRP A 363 19.46 -7.14 5.35
C TRP A 363 20.57 -7.28 6.38
N PHE A 364 20.45 -6.59 7.52
CA PHE A 364 21.36 -6.75 8.66
C PHE A 364 20.70 -7.60 9.74
N SER A 365 21.39 -8.66 10.17
CA SER A 365 20.87 -9.62 11.15
C SER A 365 21.00 -9.18 12.60
N SER A 366 21.81 -8.14 12.87
CA SER A 366 22.06 -7.65 14.23
C SER A 366 22.49 -6.18 14.27
N ALA A 367 22.31 -5.54 15.43
CA ALA A 367 22.80 -4.19 15.69
C ALA A 367 24.33 -4.06 15.55
N GLN A 368 25.07 -5.15 15.79
CA GLN A 368 26.51 -5.16 15.59
C GLN A 368 26.88 -5.10 14.11
N GLU A 369 26.23 -5.92 13.28
CA GLU A 369 26.47 -5.97 11.84
C GLU A 369 26.14 -4.64 11.17
N LEU A 370 24.94 -4.10 11.47
CA LEU A 370 24.54 -2.76 11.02
C LEU A 370 25.56 -1.71 11.49
N GLY A 371 25.92 -1.71 12.77
CA GLY A 371 26.87 -0.76 13.33
C GLY A 371 28.24 -0.77 12.65
N GLN A 372 28.77 -1.96 12.32
CA GLN A 372 30.02 -2.10 11.56
C GLN A 372 29.90 -1.50 10.16
N ALA A 373 28.77 -1.72 9.50
CA ALA A 373 28.51 -1.20 8.15
C ALA A 373 28.32 0.34 8.16
N LEU A 374 27.68 0.90 9.19
CA LEU A 374 27.56 2.35 9.37
C LEU A 374 28.93 3.03 9.60
N VAL A 375 29.82 2.38 10.35
CA VAL A 375 31.17 2.93 10.63
C VAL A 375 32.12 2.79 9.44
N SER A 376 32.04 1.68 8.70
CA SER A 376 32.87 1.49 7.50
C SER A 376 32.52 2.49 6.38
N GLY A 377 31.27 2.98 6.37
CA GLY A 377 30.73 3.85 5.32
C GLY A 377 30.50 3.12 4.00
N THR A 378 30.65 1.80 3.95
CA THR A 378 30.58 1.03 2.69
C THR A 378 29.17 0.98 2.10
N ASN A 379 28.15 1.21 2.91
CA ASN A 379 26.74 1.18 2.53
C ASN A 379 26.12 2.56 2.29
N ASN A 380 26.86 3.64 2.60
CA ASN A 380 26.40 5.03 2.54
C ASN A 380 25.08 5.33 3.27
N ILE A 381 24.66 4.52 4.25
CA ILE A 381 23.38 4.72 4.95
C ILE A 381 23.43 6.01 5.80
N ASP A 382 22.52 6.94 5.55
CA ASP A 382 22.40 8.21 6.25
C ASP A 382 21.28 8.20 7.30
N VAL A 383 20.15 7.57 6.98
CA VAL A 383 18.98 7.44 7.85
C VAL A 383 18.60 5.97 7.93
N PHE A 384 18.16 5.51 9.09
CA PHE A 384 17.73 4.12 9.24
C PHE A 384 16.58 3.98 10.25
N ALA A 385 15.62 3.12 9.95
CA ALA A 385 14.53 2.78 10.87
C ALA A 385 14.66 1.35 11.39
N LEU A 386 14.46 1.16 12.69
CA LEU A 386 14.64 -0.13 13.37
C LEU A 386 13.47 -0.41 14.31
N SER A 387 12.96 -1.63 14.27
CA SER A 387 12.06 -2.13 15.30
C SER A 387 12.84 -2.46 16.57
N GLY A 388 12.41 -1.90 17.70
CA GLY A 388 13.05 -2.07 19.00
C GLY A 388 12.97 -3.50 19.56
N ASN A 389 12.04 -4.33 19.06
CA ASN A 389 11.92 -5.74 19.46
C ASN A 389 12.74 -6.70 18.57
N TYR A 390 13.36 -6.21 17.50
CA TYR A 390 14.17 -7.00 16.58
C TYR A 390 15.64 -6.60 16.65
N MET A 391 15.91 -5.30 16.84
CA MET A 391 17.25 -4.75 16.92
C MET A 391 17.47 -4.07 18.26
N ASP A 392 18.64 -4.29 18.86
CA ASP A 392 19.05 -3.60 20.08
C ASP A 392 19.38 -2.12 19.80
N THR A 393 18.35 -1.29 19.81
CA THR A 393 18.43 0.16 19.59
C THR A 393 19.20 0.89 20.68
N ASN A 394 19.20 0.37 21.91
CA ASN A 394 20.01 0.91 23.00
C ASN A 394 21.51 0.76 22.68
N SER A 395 21.93 -0.38 22.13
CA SER A 395 23.31 -0.61 21.69
C SER A 395 23.71 0.30 20.53
N ILE A 396 22.80 0.60 19.60
CA ILE A 396 23.02 1.59 18.53
C ILE A 396 23.37 2.98 19.13
N ILE A 397 22.57 3.44 20.11
CA ILE A 397 22.79 4.74 20.78
C ILE A 397 24.09 4.69 21.60
N ASN A 398 24.27 3.68 22.46
CA ASN A 398 25.39 3.59 23.39
C ASN A 398 26.75 3.46 22.68
N LYS A 399 26.80 2.82 21.51
CA LYS A 399 28.01 2.69 20.69
C LYS A 399 28.27 3.95 19.84
N GLY A 400 27.38 4.93 19.88
CA GLY A 400 27.52 6.21 19.19
C GLY A 400 27.27 6.14 17.68
N TYR A 401 26.43 5.21 17.22
CA TYR A 401 26.07 5.08 15.81
C TYR A 401 24.92 6.03 15.41
N ALA A 402 24.15 6.56 16.37
CA ALA A 402 23.10 7.54 16.14
C ALA A 402 23.59 8.97 16.38
N LEU A 403 23.17 9.90 15.52
CA LEU A 403 23.39 11.34 15.64
C LEU A 403 22.45 11.94 16.70
N ASP A 404 22.92 12.97 17.41
CA ASP A 404 22.09 13.78 18.31
C ASP A 404 21.14 14.68 17.50
N LEU A 405 19.84 14.40 17.59
CA LEU A 405 18.77 15.08 16.86
C LEU A 405 18.24 16.32 17.59
N SER A 406 18.75 16.64 18.79
CA SER A 406 18.21 17.72 19.64
C SER A 406 18.28 19.10 18.98
N ALA A 407 19.11 19.27 17.95
CA ALA A 407 19.24 20.52 17.20
C ALA A 407 18.25 20.68 16.04
N ALA A 408 17.58 19.60 15.61
CA ALA A 408 16.59 19.68 14.53
C ALA A 408 15.32 20.39 15.01
N LYS A 409 14.79 21.26 14.16
CA LYS A 409 13.62 22.08 14.47
C LYS A 409 12.40 21.22 14.75
N GLY A 410 11.65 21.55 15.81
CA GLY A 410 10.42 20.85 16.20
C GLY A 410 10.62 19.52 16.92
N VAL A 411 11.83 18.94 16.90
CA VAL A 411 12.12 17.62 17.52
C VAL A 411 11.84 17.61 19.02
N SER A 412 12.32 18.60 19.79
CA SER A 412 12.09 18.61 21.23
C SER A 412 10.61 18.75 21.59
N GLU A 413 9.86 19.60 20.89
CA GLU A 413 8.43 19.80 21.10
C GLU A 413 7.64 18.52 20.83
N PHE A 414 7.94 17.85 19.71
CA PHE A 414 7.30 16.59 19.37
C PHE A 414 7.62 15.50 20.41
N VAL A 415 8.89 15.31 20.76
CA VAL A 415 9.30 14.31 21.77
C VAL A 415 8.71 14.59 23.15
N ASP A 416 8.51 15.87 23.51
CA ASP A 416 7.85 16.26 24.77
C ASP A 416 6.35 15.94 24.79
N SER A 417 5.68 15.85 23.63
CA SER A 417 4.27 15.46 23.54
C SER A 417 4.01 13.95 23.61
N LEU A 418 5.04 13.13 23.46
CA LEU A 418 4.92 11.67 23.45
C LEU A 418 4.51 11.12 24.82
N TYR A 419 3.91 9.92 24.82
CA TYR A 419 3.79 9.15 26.05
C TYR A 419 5.16 8.92 26.71
N PRO A 420 5.28 8.95 28.05
CA PRO A 420 6.57 8.82 28.74
C PRO A 420 7.37 7.58 28.33
N TYR A 421 6.71 6.43 28.20
CA TYR A 421 7.36 5.17 27.80
C TYR A 421 7.90 5.19 26.35
N ILE A 422 7.33 6.01 25.46
CA ILE A 422 7.83 6.22 24.09
C ILE A 422 8.97 7.23 24.09
N LYS A 423 8.82 8.31 24.86
CA LYS A 423 9.86 9.33 25.04
C LYS A 423 11.16 8.72 25.57
N ASP A 424 11.06 7.81 26.53
CA ASP A 424 12.21 7.13 27.12
C ASP A 424 13.01 6.30 26.09
N ALA A 425 12.35 5.76 25.06
CA ALA A 425 13.01 5.05 23.96
C ALA A 425 13.76 5.99 22.99
N CYS A 426 13.41 7.28 22.98
CA CYS A 426 13.97 8.29 22.08
C CYS A 426 15.13 9.09 22.71
N VAL A 427 15.19 9.12 24.04
CA VAL A 427 16.06 10.02 24.82
C VAL A 427 17.13 9.25 25.60
N LYS A 428 18.38 9.73 25.53
CA LYS A 428 19.48 9.23 26.36
C LYS A 428 20.32 10.39 26.88
N ASP A 429 20.57 10.41 28.19
CA ASP A 429 21.39 11.42 28.87
C ASP A 429 20.98 12.88 28.53
N GLY A 430 19.67 13.13 28.40
CA GLY A 430 19.09 14.43 28.09
C GLY A 430 19.16 14.85 26.62
N LYS A 431 19.59 13.96 25.72
CA LYS A 431 19.67 14.18 24.27
C LYS A 431 18.70 13.26 23.54
N ILE A 432 18.21 13.72 22.39
CA ILE A 432 17.28 12.97 21.54
C ILE A 432 18.07 12.29 20.41
N TYR A 433 17.91 10.99 20.23
CA TYR A 433 18.65 10.21 19.21
C TYR A 433 17.77 9.55 18.16
N ALA A 434 16.46 9.51 18.41
CA ALA A 434 15.50 8.87 17.51
C ALA A 434 14.14 9.54 17.59
N LEU A 435 13.29 9.26 16.60
CA LEU A 435 11.86 9.55 16.62
C LEU A 435 11.04 8.26 16.41
N PRO A 436 9.86 8.12 17.02
CA PRO A 436 8.98 6.97 16.82
C PRO A 436 8.34 6.97 15.42
N VAL A 437 8.47 5.90 14.63
CA VAL A 437 7.80 5.79 13.33
C VAL A 437 6.34 5.41 13.51
N TYR A 438 6.09 4.28 14.17
CA TYR A 438 4.76 3.78 14.52
C TYR A 438 4.84 2.87 15.74
N LEU A 439 3.68 2.63 16.37
CA LEU A 439 3.49 1.74 17.50
C LEU A 439 2.55 0.61 17.09
N TYR A 440 2.97 -0.64 17.26
CA TYR A 440 2.16 -1.82 16.95
C TYR A 440 1.83 -2.57 18.25
N HIS A 441 0.54 -2.82 18.50
CA HIS A 441 0.07 -3.42 19.76
C HIS A 441 -0.08 -4.94 19.63
N HIS A 442 0.39 -5.67 20.64
CA HIS A 442 0.16 -7.12 20.74
C HIS A 442 -1.00 -7.39 21.69
N THR A 443 -2.21 -7.27 21.16
CA THR A 443 -3.48 -7.48 21.89
C THR A 443 -4.25 -8.68 21.35
N TYR A 444 -5.21 -9.14 22.14
CA TYR A 444 -6.25 -10.06 21.69
C TYR A 444 -7.51 -9.28 21.37
N SER A 445 -8.40 -9.89 20.60
CA SER A 445 -9.72 -9.37 20.30
C SER A 445 -10.81 -10.38 20.67
N GLN A 446 -12.02 -9.86 20.85
CA GLN A 446 -13.24 -10.61 21.09
C GLN A 446 -14.34 -10.09 20.17
N ASN A 447 -15.39 -10.89 20.01
CA ASN A 447 -16.60 -10.51 19.30
C ASN A 447 -17.71 -10.23 20.32
N ASP A 448 -17.92 -8.95 20.65
CA ASP A 448 -18.88 -8.57 21.69
C ASP A 448 -20.33 -8.90 21.30
N MET A 449 -20.66 -8.80 20.01
CA MET A 449 -22.00 -9.15 19.52
C MET A 449 -22.28 -10.65 19.65
N LEU A 450 -21.30 -11.49 19.35
CA LEU A 450 -21.42 -12.94 19.50
C LEU A 450 -21.43 -13.36 20.97
N LEU A 451 -20.63 -12.71 21.83
CA LEU A 451 -20.68 -12.91 23.28
C LEU A 451 -22.09 -12.62 23.83
N GLU A 452 -22.70 -11.51 23.40
CA GLU A 452 -24.08 -11.14 23.76
C GLU A 452 -25.11 -12.17 23.27
N GLU A 453 -25.02 -12.60 22.00
CA GLU A 453 -25.94 -13.61 21.42
C GLU A 453 -25.85 -14.96 22.16
N LEU A 454 -24.63 -15.42 22.45
CA LEU A 454 -24.37 -16.68 23.14
C LEU A 454 -24.54 -16.57 24.67
N ASN A 455 -24.85 -15.37 25.20
CA ASN A 455 -24.95 -15.09 26.62
C ASN A 455 -23.69 -15.50 27.42
N ILE A 456 -22.52 -15.22 26.84
CA ILE A 456 -21.20 -15.43 27.43
C ILE A 456 -20.68 -14.08 27.95
N SER A 457 -20.17 -14.06 29.17
CA SER A 457 -19.58 -12.85 29.74
C SER A 457 -18.18 -12.60 29.15
N SER A 458 -17.87 -11.34 28.83
CA SER A 458 -16.53 -10.92 28.37
C SER A 458 -15.46 -11.34 29.40
N PRO A 459 -14.44 -12.12 28.99
CA PRO A 459 -13.38 -12.58 29.89
C PRO A 459 -12.49 -11.43 30.36
N LYS A 460 -11.99 -11.50 31.60
CA LYS A 460 -11.06 -10.53 32.20
C LYS A 460 -9.70 -11.16 32.54
N THR A 461 -9.67 -12.48 32.71
CA THR A 461 -8.45 -13.24 32.96
C THR A 461 -8.29 -14.38 31.97
N PHE A 462 -7.06 -14.87 31.81
CA PHE A 462 -6.80 -16.10 31.05
C PHE A 462 -7.60 -17.29 31.59
N GLY A 463 -7.84 -17.32 32.92
CA GLY A 463 -8.69 -18.34 33.53
C GLY A 463 -10.13 -18.31 33.01
N ASP A 464 -10.69 -17.13 32.78
CA ASP A 464 -12.06 -16.98 32.26
C ASP A 464 -12.13 -17.53 30.82
N VAL A 465 -11.09 -17.31 30.02
CA VAL A 465 -11.00 -17.89 28.66
C VAL A 465 -10.91 -19.42 28.73
N CYS A 466 -10.14 -19.98 29.67
CA CYS A 466 -10.11 -21.44 29.90
C CYS A 466 -11.46 -22.01 30.33
N ASP A 467 -12.23 -21.28 31.13
CA ASP A 467 -13.57 -21.69 31.54
C ASP A 467 -14.54 -21.68 30.34
N ILE A 468 -14.45 -20.67 29.46
CA ILE A 468 -15.19 -20.61 28.20
C ILE A 468 -14.80 -21.80 27.30
N LEU A 469 -13.51 -22.05 27.09
CA LEU A 469 -12.99 -23.15 26.28
C LEU A 469 -13.48 -24.52 26.77
N SER A 470 -13.44 -24.74 28.09
CA SER A 470 -13.88 -25.99 28.71
C SER A 470 -15.37 -26.27 28.46
N ALA A 471 -16.17 -25.20 28.47
CA ALA A 471 -17.60 -25.29 28.17
C ALA A 471 -17.85 -25.40 26.66
N TRP A 472 -17.01 -24.79 25.82
CA TRP A 472 -17.23 -24.60 24.37
C TRP A 472 -17.60 -25.91 23.67
N TYR A 473 -16.69 -26.88 23.73
CA TYR A 473 -16.81 -28.20 23.08
C TYR A 473 -17.66 -29.21 23.85
N SER A 474 -18.33 -28.79 24.93
CA SER A 474 -19.39 -29.59 25.56
C SER A 474 -20.76 -29.38 24.90
N ASP A 475 -20.85 -28.47 23.93
CA ASP A 475 -22.04 -28.12 23.17
C ASP A 475 -21.74 -28.24 21.67
N ASP A 476 -22.11 -29.40 21.10
CA ASP A 476 -21.82 -29.75 19.70
C ASP A 476 -22.48 -28.79 18.70
N GLU A 477 -23.67 -28.26 19.02
CA GLU A 477 -24.42 -27.34 18.14
C GLU A 477 -23.70 -26.00 18.06
N ARG A 478 -23.33 -25.43 19.22
CA ARG A 478 -22.56 -24.17 19.26
C ARG A 478 -21.24 -24.28 18.50
N ALA A 479 -20.50 -25.37 18.70
CA ALA A 479 -19.21 -25.59 18.05
C ALA A 479 -19.33 -25.90 16.54
N ALA A 480 -20.49 -26.37 16.07
CA ALA A 480 -20.75 -26.55 14.64
C ALA A 480 -21.05 -25.22 13.94
N GLU A 481 -21.77 -24.31 14.61
CA GLU A 481 -22.22 -23.03 14.04
C GLU A 481 -21.20 -21.89 14.19
N ASN A 482 -20.31 -21.96 15.18
CA ASN A 482 -19.40 -20.86 15.52
C ASN A 482 -17.98 -21.37 15.81
N ASN A 483 -16.99 -20.52 15.54
CA ASN A 483 -15.61 -20.77 15.91
C ASN A 483 -15.28 -20.12 17.27
N LEU A 484 -14.49 -20.81 18.08
CA LEU A 484 -13.95 -20.22 19.31
C LEU A 484 -12.85 -19.19 19.00
N THR A 485 -11.97 -19.50 18.03
CA THR A 485 -10.78 -18.73 17.69
C THR A 485 -10.71 -18.50 16.19
N GLU A 486 -9.91 -17.53 15.73
CA GLU A 486 -9.67 -17.30 14.29
C GLU A 486 -8.69 -18.32 13.67
N ASP A 487 -7.91 -19.01 14.52
CA ASP A 487 -7.03 -20.11 14.13
C ASP A 487 -7.74 -21.44 14.38
N PRO A 488 -7.87 -22.33 13.38
CA PRO A 488 -8.46 -23.65 13.59
C PRO A 488 -7.69 -24.47 14.64
N ASN A 489 -6.37 -24.28 14.77
CA ASN A 489 -5.56 -24.90 15.80
C ASN A 489 -5.73 -24.21 17.17
N VAL A 490 -6.87 -24.44 17.79
CA VAL A 490 -7.25 -23.88 19.10
C VAL A 490 -6.21 -24.20 20.18
N LYS A 491 -5.58 -25.38 20.15
CA LYS A 491 -4.53 -25.76 21.11
C LYS A 491 -3.34 -24.82 21.01
N TYR A 492 -2.86 -24.56 19.80
CA TYR A 492 -1.75 -23.64 19.56
C TYR A 492 -2.11 -22.21 19.96
N PHE A 493 -3.27 -21.70 19.52
CA PHE A 493 -3.77 -20.37 19.88
C PHE A 493 -3.80 -20.14 21.40
N MET A 494 -4.34 -21.10 22.14
CA MET A 494 -4.48 -20.98 23.60
C MET A 494 -3.13 -21.05 24.35
N TRP A 495 -2.17 -21.84 23.86
CA TRP A 495 -0.83 -21.86 24.41
C TRP A 495 -0.07 -20.57 24.11
N ASP A 496 -0.19 -20.03 22.90
CA ASP A 496 0.41 -18.74 22.55
C ASP A 496 -0.16 -17.61 23.43
N MET A 497 -1.48 -17.59 23.64
CA MET A 497 -2.15 -16.70 24.59
C MET A 497 -1.59 -16.81 26.00
N LEU A 498 -1.39 -18.03 26.52
CA LEU A 498 -0.78 -18.23 27.82
C LEU A 498 0.62 -17.61 27.89
N PHE A 499 1.48 -17.87 26.91
CA PHE A 499 2.86 -17.38 26.92
C PHE A 499 2.92 -15.85 26.82
N ASN A 500 2.10 -15.23 25.98
CA ASN A 500 2.07 -13.78 25.83
C ASN A 500 1.50 -13.08 27.06
N LEU A 501 0.41 -13.58 27.65
CA LEU A 501 -0.14 -13.02 28.88
C LEU A 501 0.80 -13.20 30.07
N TYR A 502 1.53 -14.32 30.13
CA TYR A 502 2.56 -14.53 31.15
C TYR A 502 3.73 -13.55 30.99
N ALA A 503 4.20 -13.34 29.75
CA ALA A 503 5.22 -12.34 29.47
C ALA A 503 4.77 -10.92 29.88
N ASN A 504 3.53 -10.54 29.54
CA ASN A 504 2.95 -9.26 29.95
C ASN A 504 2.93 -9.12 31.48
N HIS A 505 2.51 -10.15 32.20
CA HIS A 505 2.54 -10.17 33.66
C HIS A 505 3.96 -9.90 34.21
N VAL A 506 4.97 -10.61 33.70
CA VAL A 506 6.36 -10.47 34.16
C VAL A 506 6.87 -9.05 33.94
N TYR A 507 6.73 -8.52 32.73
CA TYR A 507 7.32 -7.22 32.38
C TYR A 507 6.58 -6.04 33.01
N LEU A 508 5.25 -6.08 33.09
CA LEU A 508 4.47 -5.05 33.78
C LEU A 508 4.72 -5.07 35.29
N SER A 509 5.07 -6.23 35.87
CA SER A 509 5.42 -6.36 37.29
C SER A 509 6.90 -6.05 37.59
N GLY A 510 7.73 -5.87 36.56
CA GLY A 510 9.18 -5.71 36.71
C GLY A 510 9.89 -6.97 37.24
N GLU A 511 9.29 -8.14 37.04
CA GLU A 511 9.86 -9.42 37.47
C GLU A 511 10.93 -9.92 36.48
N GLU A 512 11.78 -10.84 36.94
CA GLU A 512 12.72 -11.54 36.06
C GLU A 512 12.00 -12.67 35.33
N MET A 513 12.15 -12.73 34.00
CA MET A 513 11.57 -13.78 33.16
C MET A 513 12.09 -15.17 33.55
N ARG A 514 11.18 -16.03 34.02
CA ARG A 514 11.38 -17.44 34.38
C ARG A 514 10.04 -18.15 34.40
N PHE A 515 9.97 -19.45 34.17
CA PHE A 515 8.75 -20.23 34.15
C PHE A 515 8.48 -20.96 35.47
N ASP A 516 9.48 -21.17 36.32
CA ASP A 516 9.27 -21.76 37.66
C ASP A 516 8.65 -20.75 38.64
N THR A 517 7.40 -20.35 38.36
CA THR A 517 6.61 -19.42 39.16
C THR A 517 5.23 -20.01 39.45
N SER A 518 4.61 -19.57 40.55
CA SER A 518 3.25 -19.97 40.88
C SER A 518 2.22 -19.48 39.85
N VAL A 519 2.48 -18.33 39.22
CA VAL A 519 1.60 -17.74 38.20
C VAL A 519 1.61 -18.60 36.93
N PHE A 520 2.79 -18.88 36.37
CA PHE A 520 2.89 -19.69 35.15
C PHE A 520 2.33 -21.09 35.34
N ARG A 521 2.70 -21.76 36.44
CA ARG A 521 2.18 -23.10 36.78
C ARG A 521 0.66 -23.09 36.92
N SER A 522 0.09 -22.09 37.60
CA SER A 522 -1.37 -21.99 37.73
C SER A 522 -2.07 -21.75 36.39
N MET A 523 -1.48 -20.97 35.48
CA MET A 523 -2.06 -20.77 34.14
C MET A 523 -1.99 -22.05 33.31
N ALA A 524 -0.84 -22.74 33.33
CA ALA A 524 -0.64 -23.98 32.59
C ALA A 524 -1.55 -25.10 33.08
N ASP A 525 -1.72 -25.26 34.40
CA ASP A 525 -2.64 -26.25 34.97
C ASP A 525 -4.09 -26.01 34.53
N LYS A 526 -4.53 -24.75 34.50
CA LYS A 526 -5.86 -24.38 34.02
C LYS A 526 -6.02 -24.68 32.52
N LEU A 527 -5.02 -24.33 31.72
CA LEU A 527 -5.06 -24.56 30.28
C LEU A 527 -5.08 -26.07 29.97
N ILE A 528 -4.16 -26.84 30.55
CA ILE A 528 -4.09 -28.30 30.33
C ILE A 528 -5.44 -28.96 30.63
N LYS A 529 -6.11 -28.54 31.71
CA LYS A 529 -7.44 -29.03 32.05
C LYS A 529 -8.49 -28.61 31.02
N ALA A 530 -8.48 -27.35 30.57
CA ALA A 530 -9.44 -26.86 29.58
C ALA A 530 -9.27 -27.54 28.20
N LEU A 531 -8.05 -27.97 27.88
CA LEU A 531 -7.74 -28.67 26.62
C LEU A 531 -8.22 -30.13 26.58
N GLU A 532 -8.66 -30.73 27.70
CA GLU A 532 -9.08 -32.14 27.76
C GLU A 532 -10.21 -32.49 26.77
N ASN A 533 -11.10 -31.53 26.50
CA ASN A 533 -12.26 -31.71 25.62
C ASN A 533 -12.07 -31.10 24.22
N VAL A 534 -10.89 -30.53 23.93
CA VAL A 534 -10.62 -29.90 22.63
C VAL A 534 -10.26 -30.99 21.62
N PRO A 535 -11.00 -31.11 20.50
CA PRO A 535 -10.72 -32.13 19.49
C PRO A 535 -9.31 -31.96 18.91
N ASP A 536 -8.66 -33.08 18.60
CA ASP A 536 -7.44 -33.07 17.78
C ASP A 536 -7.84 -32.75 16.33
N ILE A 537 -7.14 -31.81 15.71
CA ILE A 537 -7.27 -31.55 14.28
C ILE A 537 -6.38 -32.53 13.51
N SER A 538 -6.93 -33.19 12.50
CA SER A 538 -6.14 -34.03 11.61
C SER A 538 -5.32 -33.19 10.62
N ASP A 539 -4.16 -33.69 10.18
CA ASP A 539 -3.31 -33.00 9.18
C ASP A 539 -4.05 -32.66 7.87
N SER A 540 -5.11 -33.40 7.53
CA SER A 540 -5.98 -33.12 6.36
C SER A 540 -6.99 -32.00 6.59
N GLU A 541 -7.40 -31.74 7.83
CA GLU A 541 -8.31 -30.65 8.22
C GLU A 541 -7.56 -29.34 8.50
N MET A 542 -6.22 -29.37 8.58
CA MET A 542 -5.39 -28.15 8.56
C MET A 542 -5.39 -27.43 7.20
N GLN A 543 -6.05 -27.97 6.18
CA GLN A 543 -6.37 -27.17 5.00
C GLN A 543 -7.43 -26.16 5.39
N TYR A 544 -7.06 -24.89 5.33
CA TYR A 544 -7.92 -23.71 5.46
C TYR A 544 -9.19 -23.84 4.63
N ASP A 545 -10.21 -24.48 5.20
CA ASP A 545 -11.51 -24.66 4.58
C ASP A 545 -12.21 -23.31 4.53
N GLU A 546 -12.70 -22.91 3.35
CA GLU A 546 -13.48 -21.69 3.20
C GLU A 546 -14.70 -21.69 4.14
N GLU A 547 -15.24 -22.86 4.49
CA GLU A 547 -16.34 -22.98 5.45
C GLU A 547 -15.95 -22.49 6.85
N TYR A 548 -14.71 -22.71 7.29
CA TYR A 548 -14.24 -22.27 8.62
C TYR A 548 -14.29 -20.75 8.73
N TYR A 549 -13.82 -20.04 7.71
CA TYR A 549 -13.74 -18.58 7.70
C TYR A 549 -15.08 -17.87 7.49
N GLN A 550 -16.15 -18.63 7.18
CA GLN A 550 -17.51 -18.09 7.06
C GLN A 550 -18.28 -18.11 8.39
N LYS A 551 -17.76 -18.78 9.43
CA LYS A 551 -18.42 -18.89 10.73
C LYS A 551 -18.10 -17.70 11.64
N PRO A 552 -19.09 -17.19 12.40
CA PRO A 552 -18.83 -16.22 13.45
C PRO A 552 -17.79 -16.75 14.43
N THR A 553 -16.81 -15.90 14.72
CA THR A 553 -15.62 -16.25 15.51
C THR A 553 -15.58 -15.44 16.79
N LEU A 554 -15.32 -16.10 17.94
CA LEU A 554 -15.40 -15.47 19.26
C LEU A 554 -14.12 -14.70 19.65
N PHE A 555 -12.94 -15.27 19.44
CA PHE A 555 -11.65 -14.69 19.84
C PHE A 555 -10.64 -14.64 18.68
N GLY A 556 -9.82 -13.60 18.68
CA GLY A 556 -8.77 -13.42 17.68
C GLY A 556 -7.55 -12.72 18.24
N MET A 557 -6.55 -12.53 17.39
CA MET A 557 -5.31 -11.80 17.68
C MET A 557 -5.21 -10.62 16.73
N GLN A 558 -5.92 -9.55 17.08
CA GLN A 558 -5.91 -8.30 16.33
C GLN A 558 -5.22 -7.19 17.15
N SER A 559 -4.44 -6.35 16.47
CA SER A 559 -3.91 -5.13 17.07
C SER A 559 -5.04 -4.16 17.41
N LEU A 560 -4.82 -3.27 18.39
CA LEU A 560 -5.75 -2.16 18.61
C LEU A 560 -5.90 -1.32 17.33
N ASP A 561 -7.13 -1.23 16.85
CA ASP A 561 -7.49 -0.53 15.63
C ASP A 561 -8.46 0.60 15.96
N LEU A 562 -7.99 1.84 15.78
CA LEU A 562 -8.78 3.05 16.04
C LEU A 562 -9.96 3.18 15.07
N TYR A 563 -9.80 2.74 13.82
CA TYR A 563 -10.86 2.78 12.83
C TYR A 563 -11.99 1.83 13.24
N GLN A 564 -11.68 0.61 13.68
CA GLN A 564 -12.72 -0.33 14.14
C GLN A 564 -13.49 0.21 15.36
N MET A 565 -12.80 0.74 16.37
CA MET A 565 -13.46 1.36 17.53
C MET A 565 -14.35 2.55 17.13
N SER A 566 -13.90 3.35 16.15
CA SER A 566 -14.67 4.49 15.65
C SER A 566 -15.93 4.08 14.88
N ASN A 567 -15.94 2.87 14.31
CA ASN A 567 -17.06 2.34 13.50
C ASN A 567 -17.94 1.34 14.24
N GLU A 568 -17.67 1.01 15.51
CA GLU A 568 -18.43 -0.02 16.24
C GLU A 568 -19.94 0.29 16.29
N ALA A 569 -20.29 1.54 16.60
CA ALA A 569 -21.69 1.99 16.66
C ALA A 569 -22.38 1.84 15.29
N GLU A 570 -21.66 2.14 14.21
CA GLU A 570 -22.15 1.95 12.84
C GLU A 570 -22.41 0.48 12.55
N SER A 571 -21.45 -0.40 12.84
CA SER A 571 -21.57 -1.83 12.59
C SER A 571 -22.75 -2.45 13.36
N ARG A 572 -22.89 -2.12 14.65
CA ARG A 572 -24.02 -2.60 15.47
C ARG A 572 -25.35 -2.11 14.91
N ARG A 573 -25.45 -0.82 14.59
CA ARG A 573 -26.67 -0.21 14.05
C ARG A 573 -27.03 -0.78 12.68
N ARG A 574 -26.04 -1.03 11.82
CA ARG A 574 -26.20 -1.67 10.52
C ARG A 574 -26.82 -3.06 10.67
N ILE A 575 -26.29 -3.87 11.57
CA ILE A 575 -26.80 -5.23 11.83
C ILE A 575 -28.22 -5.18 12.39
N GLU A 576 -28.51 -4.27 13.32
CA GLU A 576 -29.86 -4.07 13.86
C GLU A 576 -30.87 -3.72 12.74
N LEU A 577 -30.49 -2.80 11.85
CA LEU A 577 -31.34 -2.39 10.73
C LEU A 577 -31.59 -3.56 9.76
N LEU A 578 -30.56 -4.35 9.43
CA LEU A 578 -30.71 -5.53 8.56
C LEU A 578 -31.63 -6.57 9.21
N LYS A 579 -31.39 -6.93 10.47
CA LYS A 579 -32.21 -7.91 11.22
C LYS A 579 -33.70 -7.55 11.24
N ASN A 580 -33.99 -6.25 11.34
CA ASN A 580 -35.37 -5.76 11.42
C ASN A 580 -36.00 -5.44 10.05
N HIS A 581 -35.22 -5.49 8.96
CA HIS A 581 -35.72 -5.15 7.64
C HIS A 581 -36.43 -6.35 7.00
N PRO A 582 -37.67 -6.21 6.49
CA PRO A 582 -38.45 -7.33 5.95
C PRO A 582 -37.75 -8.13 4.83
N ALA A 583 -36.90 -7.47 4.03
CA ALA A 583 -36.14 -8.12 2.96
C ALA A 583 -35.10 -9.14 3.46
N PHE A 584 -34.68 -9.06 4.73
CA PHE A 584 -33.68 -9.94 5.33
C PHE A 584 -34.24 -10.79 6.49
N ALA A 585 -35.57 -10.89 6.63
CA ALA A 585 -36.21 -11.59 7.75
C ALA A 585 -35.84 -13.09 7.85
N GLU A 586 -35.49 -13.71 6.71
CA GLU A 586 -35.05 -15.11 6.61
C GLU A 586 -33.59 -15.21 6.13
N ASP A 587 -32.85 -14.09 6.12
CA ASP A 587 -31.49 -13.99 5.59
C ASP A 587 -30.49 -13.72 6.73
N GLU A 588 -29.70 -14.75 7.05
CA GLU A 588 -28.62 -14.65 8.05
C GLU A 588 -27.29 -14.17 7.47
N SER A 589 -27.23 -13.67 6.23
CA SER A 589 -26.00 -13.14 5.62
C SER A 589 -25.40 -11.94 6.38
N TYR A 590 -26.13 -11.33 7.32
CA TYR A 590 -25.51 -10.37 8.24
C TYR A 590 -24.49 -11.03 9.18
N LYS A 591 -24.59 -12.35 9.45
CA LYS A 591 -23.66 -13.11 10.29
C LYS A 591 -22.31 -13.34 9.61
N SER A 592 -22.28 -13.34 8.28
CA SER A 592 -21.05 -13.43 7.48
C SER A 592 -20.44 -12.06 7.14
N ARG A 593 -20.97 -10.97 7.71
CA ARG A 593 -20.38 -9.63 7.55
C ARG A 593 -19.25 -9.45 8.54
N ASP A 594 -18.15 -8.88 8.07
CA ASP A 594 -16.89 -8.73 8.80
C ASP A 594 -17.09 -8.43 10.29
N SER A 595 -17.82 -7.37 10.66
CA SER A 595 -17.97 -6.97 12.07
C SER A 595 -18.70 -7.98 12.96
N TYR A 596 -19.56 -8.86 12.41
CA TYR A 596 -20.21 -9.95 13.15
C TYR A 596 -19.47 -11.27 13.02
N ALA A 597 -18.88 -11.52 11.86
CA ALA A 597 -18.15 -12.75 11.58
C ALA A 597 -16.83 -12.81 12.35
N TYR A 598 -16.20 -11.65 12.58
CA TYR A 598 -14.83 -11.56 13.05
C TYR A 598 -14.70 -10.81 14.39
N PRO A 599 -13.79 -11.25 15.28
CA PRO A 599 -13.52 -10.58 16.56
C PRO A 599 -12.66 -9.31 16.35
N PHE A 600 -13.29 -8.14 16.46
CA PHE A 600 -12.61 -6.84 16.33
C PHE A 600 -12.56 -6.01 17.62
N ASN A 601 -13.36 -6.35 18.64
CA ASN A 601 -13.37 -5.59 19.88
C ASN A 601 -12.12 -5.92 20.70
N PRO A 602 -11.37 -4.92 21.22
CA PRO A 602 -10.21 -5.18 22.06
C PRO A 602 -10.52 -6.06 23.27
N MET A 603 -9.64 -7.02 23.53
CA MET A 603 -9.71 -7.91 24.68
C MET A 603 -8.40 -7.82 25.49
N VAL A 604 -8.39 -6.95 26.50
CA VAL A 604 -7.26 -6.83 27.43
C VAL A 604 -7.43 -7.81 28.59
N LEU A 605 -6.63 -8.88 28.57
CA LEU A 605 -6.68 -9.95 29.57
C LEU A 605 -5.55 -9.83 30.60
N LYS A 606 -5.85 -10.25 31.83
CA LYS A 606 -4.85 -10.48 32.87
C LYS A 606 -4.42 -11.95 32.89
N ALA A 607 -3.15 -12.21 33.18
CA ALA A 607 -2.66 -13.58 33.41
C ALA A 607 -3.43 -14.29 34.56
N THR A 608 -3.70 -13.56 35.65
CA THR A 608 -4.50 -13.99 36.80
C THR A 608 -5.25 -12.79 37.40
N GLU A 609 -6.21 -13.00 38.29
CA GLU A 609 -6.96 -11.91 38.96
C GLU A 609 -6.05 -10.88 39.66
N THR A 610 -4.88 -11.30 40.15
CA THR A 610 -3.91 -10.44 40.85
C THR A 610 -2.83 -9.87 39.93
N SER A 611 -2.84 -10.23 38.65
CA SER A 611 -1.85 -9.75 37.68
C SER A 611 -2.16 -8.32 37.24
N PRO A 612 -1.13 -7.54 36.85
CA PRO A 612 -1.36 -6.24 36.22
C PRO A 612 -2.16 -6.39 34.92
N GLU A 613 -2.94 -5.35 34.62
CA GLU A 613 -3.63 -5.19 33.35
C GLU A 613 -2.71 -4.46 32.36
N GLY A 614 -2.70 -4.90 31.11
CA GLY A 614 -1.89 -4.28 30.07
C GLY A 614 -1.30 -5.27 29.09
N PHE A 615 -0.59 -4.74 28.11
CA PHE A 615 -0.02 -5.52 27.01
C PHE A 615 1.25 -4.86 26.48
N SER A 616 1.93 -5.59 25.59
CA SER A 616 3.17 -5.14 24.96
C SER A 616 2.89 -4.38 23.67
N ALA A 617 3.77 -3.44 23.33
CA ALA A 617 3.79 -2.81 22.02
C ALA A 617 5.19 -2.83 21.41
N GLU A 618 5.25 -3.04 20.11
CA GLU A 618 6.45 -2.90 19.30
C GLU A 618 6.58 -1.44 18.85
N LEU A 619 7.75 -0.84 19.08
CA LEU A 619 8.07 0.51 18.66
C LEU A 619 9.15 0.49 17.59
N THR A 620 8.83 1.03 16.41
CA THR A 620 9.82 1.30 15.37
C THR A 620 10.34 2.72 15.54
N LEU A 621 11.66 2.90 15.45
CA LEU A 621 12.35 4.16 15.66
C LEU A 621 13.17 4.53 14.41
N VAL A 622 13.14 5.80 14.01
CA VAL A 622 14.02 6.35 12.96
C VAL A 622 15.22 7.08 13.59
N PHE A 623 16.40 6.83 13.04
CA PHE A 623 17.69 7.36 13.48
C PHE A 623 18.43 8.00 12.30
N VAL A 624 19.35 8.91 12.62
CA VAL A 624 20.35 9.42 11.66
C VAL A 624 21.71 8.81 12.01
N ASN A 625 22.44 8.33 11.00
CA ASN A 625 23.80 7.82 11.18
C ASN A 625 24.72 8.93 11.66
N SER A 626 25.44 8.72 12.77
CA SER A 626 26.43 9.67 13.30
C SER A 626 27.62 9.91 12.36
N LYS A 627 27.78 9.06 11.33
CA LYS A 627 28.80 9.12 10.28
C LYS A 627 28.30 9.59 8.92
N THR A 628 27.04 10.05 8.81
CA THR A 628 26.52 10.64 7.57
C THR A 628 27.45 11.72 7.03
N HIS A 629 27.60 11.76 5.70
CA HIS A 629 28.39 12.78 5.02
C HIS A 629 27.63 14.11 4.81
N ASP A 630 26.31 14.12 5.05
CA ASP A 630 25.44 15.29 4.88
C ASP A 630 24.48 15.46 6.09
N PRO A 631 25.02 15.76 7.29
CA PRO A 631 24.21 15.88 8.50
C PRO A 631 23.18 17.02 8.42
N GLU A 632 23.42 18.06 7.61
CA GLU A 632 22.46 19.15 7.42
C GLU A 632 21.18 18.65 6.74
N ASN A 633 21.30 17.92 5.61
CA ASN A 633 20.13 17.38 4.94
C ASN A 633 19.52 16.21 5.72
N ALA A 634 20.31 15.42 6.45
CA ALA A 634 19.77 14.38 7.33
C ALA A 634 18.96 14.96 8.50
N LEU A 635 19.33 16.13 9.04
CA LEU A 635 18.49 16.83 10.03
C LEU A 635 17.25 17.45 9.39
N LYS A 636 17.36 18.04 8.18
CA LYS A 636 16.20 18.51 7.40
C LYS A 636 15.22 17.37 7.09
N TYR A 637 15.72 16.15 6.88
CA TYR A 637 14.91 14.94 6.75
C TYR A 637 14.08 14.73 8.03
N ILE A 638 14.71 14.76 9.21
CA ILE A 638 14.03 14.59 10.50
C ILE A 638 13.00 15.70 10.77
N GLU A 639 13.30 16.95 10.39
CA GLU A 639 12.36 18.07 10.50
C GLU A 639 11.10 17.84 9.65
N ASN A 640 11.26 17.42 8.39
CA ASN A 640 10.12 17.09 7.53
C ASN A 640 9.42 15.81 7.99
N PHE A 641 10.13 14.86 8.59
CA PHE A 641 9.57 13.61 9.08
C PHE A 641 8.47 13.87 10.12
N ILE A 642 8.67 14.84 11.02
CA ILE A 642 7.67 15.25 12.02
C ILE A 642 6.40 15.80 11.37
N HIS A 643 6.52 16.49 10.24
CA HIS A 643 5.36 17.02 9.52
C HIS A 643 4.56 15.94 8.79
N GLY A 644 5.16 14.76 8.56
CA GLY A 644 4.52 13.64 7.87
C GLY A 644 3.61 12.75 8.74
N TYR A 645 3.52 12.96 10.07
CA TYR A 645 2.68 12.11 10.93
C TYR A 645 1.20 12.32 10.62
N GLN A 646 0.51 11.20 10.34
CA GLN A 646 -0.93 11.14 10.20
C GLN A 646 -1.62 11.23 11.56
N ASP A 647 -2.90 11.62 11.56
CA ASP A 647 -3.67 11.83 12.81
C ASP A 647 -3.74 10.57 13.67
N GLU A 648 -3.98 9.40 13.06
CA GLU A 648 -3.99 8.12 13.76
C GLU A 648 -2.67 7.83 14.49
N THR A 649 -1.54 8.06 13.81
CA THR A 649 -0.22 7.88 14.42
C THR A 649 0.03 8.89 15.53
N LYS A 650 -0.47 10.12 15.42
CA LYS A 650 -0.40 11.10 16.52
C LYS A 650 -1.26 10.67 17.71
N ILE A 651 -2.44 10.12 17.48
CA ILE A 651 -3.34 9.62 18.54
C ILE A 651 -2.67 8.50 19.34
N SER A 652 -1.93 7.61 18.67
CA SER A 652 -1.21 6.51 19.33
C SER A 652 0.09 6.92 20.02
N LEU A 653 0.84 7.88 19.47
CA LEU A 653 2.15 8.28 19.99
C LEU A 653 2.09 9.43 21.00
N CYS A 654 1.20 10.40 20.78
CA CYS A 654 1.14 11.64 21.55
C CYS A 654 0.10 11.53 22.66
N LYS A 655 0.51 11.85 23.89
CA LYS A 655 -0.31 11.69 25.08
C LYS A 655 -1.62 12.46 25.00
N ASP A 656 -1.53 13.73 24.61
CA ASP A 656 -2.65 14.68 24.68
C ASP A 656 -3.32 14.93 23.31
N TYR A 657 -2.85 14.32 22.22
CA TYR A 657 -3.48 14.47 20.90
C TYR A 657 -4.70 13.55 20.77
N ALA A 658 -5.89 14.12 20.73
CA ALA A 658 -7.16 13.38 20.73
C ALA A 658 -8.21 14.01 19.79
N GLU A 659 -7.77 14.66 18.71
CA GLU A 659 -8.66 15.37 17.80
C GLU A 659 -9.41 14.39 16.89
N PRO A 660 -10.77 14.42 16.85
CA PRO A 660 -11.55 13.60 15.94
C PRO A 660 -11.32 14.03 14.49
N LYS A 661 -11.37 13.07 13.56
CA LYS A 661 -11.14 13.33 12.14
C LYS A 661 -12.43 13.16 11.35
N LEU A 662 -12.83 14.21 10.63
CA LEU A 662 -13.97 14.14 9.72
C LEU A 662 -13.65 13.21 8.53
N ASN A 663 -14.63 12.40 8.16
CA ASN A 663 -14.60 11.68 6.90
C ASN A 663 -14.92 12.68 5.78
N GLN A 664 -13.90 13.09 5.04
CA GLN A 664 -14.03 14.03 3.93
C GLN A 664 -14.94 13.54 2.80
N TYR A 665 -15.22 12.24 2.72
CA TYR A 665 -16.08 11.66 1.70
C TYR A 665 -17.55 11.60 2.09
N TYR A 666 -17.90 11.92 3.32
CA TYR A 666 -19.24 11.67 3.85
C TYR A 666 -20.35 12.33 3.00
N GLU A 667 -20.22 13.63 2.68
CA GLU A 667 -21.24 14.34 1.89
C GLU A 667 -21.33 13.81 0.44
N LYS A 668 -20.18 13.60 -0.22
CA LYS A 668 -20.12 13.03 -1.58
C LYS A 668 -20.64 11.58 -1.61
N GLY A 669 -20.36 10.82 -0.56
CA GLY A 669 -20.85 9.46 -0.34
C GLY A 669 -22.37 9.44 -0.21
N MET A 670 -22.94 10.33 0.60
CA MET A 670 -24.39 10.50 0.73
C MET A 670 -25.07 10.80 -0.60
N GLU A 671 -24.53 11.74 -1.39
CA GLU A 671 -25.06 12.06 -2.72
C GLU A 671 -24.99 10.85 -3.67
N SER A 672 -23.87 10.15 -3.68
CA SER A 672 -23.66 8.95 -4.50
C SER A 672 -24.61 7.81 -4.11
N GLN A 673 -24.75 7.56 -2.81
CA GLN A 673 -25.62 6.52 -2.28
C GLN A 673 -27.09 6.81 -2.60
N LYS A 674 -27.50 8.07 -2.49
CA LYS A 674 -28.84 8.51 -2.88
C LYS A 674 -29.09 8.28 -4.38
N ALA A 675 -28.15 8.67 -5.23
CA ALA A 675 -28.25 8.46 -6.67
C ALA A 675 -28.34 6.97 -7.02
N HIS A 676 -27.57 6.12 -6.33
CA HIS A 676 -27.64 4.66 -6.49
C HIS A 676 -29.01 4.10 -6.10
N ILE A 677 -29.58 4.51 -4.96
CA ILE A 677 -30.94 4.14 -4.54
C ILE A 677 -31.98 4.55 -5.58
N ASP A 678 -31.89 5.77 -6.09
CA ASP A 678 -32.84 6.29 -7.09
C ASP A 678 -32.70 5.53 -8.43
N ALA A 679 -31.50 5.08 -8.80
CA ALA A 679 -31.25 4.22 -9.97
C ALA A 679 -31.82 2.80 -9.79
N LEU A 680 -31.56 2.13 -8.67
CA LEU A 680 -32.11 0.80 -8.35
C LEU A 680 -33.65 0.81 -8.40
N LYS A 681 -34.28 1.85 -7.85
CA LYS A 681 -35.74 2.02 -7.89
C LYS A 681 -36.27 2.02 -9.33
N LYS A 682 -35.57 2.68 -10.24
CA LYS A 682 -35.93 2.73 -11.66
C LYS A 682 -35.74 1.36 -12.34
N GLU A 683 -34.65 0.67 -12.06
CA GLU A 683 -34.40 -0.68 -12.62
C GLU A 683 -35.45 -1.70 -12.16
N ILE A 684 -35.91 -1.63 -10.91
CA ILE A 684 -36.96 -2.49 -10.34
C ILE A 684 -38.33 -2.29 -11.03
N GLU A 685 -38.60 -1.11 -11.61
CA GLU A 685 -39.83 -0.85 -12.38
C GLU A 685 -39.88 -1.66 -13.67
N GLU A 686 -38.72 -1.96 -14.26
CA GLU A 686 -38.57 -2.65 -15.55
C GLU A 686 -38.24 -4.15 -15.38
N ALA A 687 -37.75 -4.57 -14.21
CA ALA A 687 -37.39 -5.95 -13.92
C ALA A 687 -38.58 -6.86 -13.57
N GLU A 688 -38.46 -8.16 -13.86
CA GLU A 688 -39.45 -9.18 -13.52
C GLU A 688 -38.81 -10.43 -12.89
N GLY A 689 -39.59 -11.23 -12.17
CA GLY A 689 -39.17 -12.54 -11.67
C GLY A 689 -38.02 -12.48 -10.65
N ALA A 690 -37.02 -13.36 -10.84
CA ALA A 690 -35.88 -13.48 -9.93
C ALA A 690 -34.99 -12.24 -9.92
N GLU A 691 -34.79 -11.60 -11.08
CA GLU A 691 -34.01 -10.36 -11.19
C GLU A 691 -34.60 -9.24 -10.34
N LYS A 692 -35.92 -9.06 -10.39
CA LYS A 692 -36.62 -8.08 -9.56
C LYS A 692 -36.41 -8.34 -8.07
N THR A 693 -36.54 -9.61 -7.65
CA THR A 693 -36.34 -10.00 -6.24
C THR A 693 -34.94 -9.65 -5.74
N GLU A 694 -33.91 -9.87 -6.55
CA GLU A 694 -32.54 -9.54 -6.17
C GLU A 694 -32.28 -8.03 -6.16
N LEU A 695 -32.78 -7.29 -7.16
CA LEU A 695 -32.70 -5.82 -7.15
C LEU A 695 -33.41 -5.20 -5.94
N GLU A 696 -34.55 -5.75 -5.53
CA GLU A 696 -35.26 -5.33 -4.31
C GLU A 696 -34.44 -5.58 -3.03
N LYS A 697 -33.66 -6.68 -2.98
CA LYS A 697 -32.72 -6.91 -1.87
C LYS A 697 -31.54 -5.94 -1.90
N ASP A 698 -30.98 -5.67 -3.08
CA ASP A 698 -29.90 -4.69 -3.23
C ASP A 698 -30.34 -3.28 -2.83
N LEU A 699 -31.56 -2.89 -3.22
CA LEU A 699 -32.19 -1.65 -2.79
C LEU A 699 -32.30 -1.61 -1.26
N ALA A 700 -32.78 -2.68 -0.63
CA ALA A 700 -32.86 -2.75 0.83
C ALA A 700 -31.49 -2.59 1.51
N ARG A 701 -30.43 -3.19 0.96
CA ARG A 701 -29.05 -3.02 1.46
C ARG A 701 -28.60 -1.56 1.33
N ALA A 702 -28.85 -0.96 0.16
CA ALA A 702 -28.48 0.42 -0.11
C ALA A 702 -29.21 1.42 0.80
N GLU A 703 -30.51 1.18 1.05
CA GLU A 703 -31.34 1.99 1.96
C GLU A 703 -30.89 1.88 3.41
N VAL A 704 -30.48 0.69 3.88
CA VAL A 704 -29.86 0.54 5.21
C VAL A 704 -28.57 1.35 5.31
N GLY A 705 -27.69 1.25 4.32
CA GLY A 705 -26.45 2.06 4.28
C GLY A 705 -26.74 3.56 4.35
N TYR A 706 -27.65 4.04 3.50
CA TYR A 706 -28.04 5.45 3.46
C TYR A 706 -28.72 5.93 4.75
N GLN A 707 -29.47 5.06 5.43
CA GLN A 707 -30.06 5.37 6.73
C GLN A 707 -28.99 5.59 7.81
N LEU A 708 -27.90 4.80 7.81
CA LEU A 708 -26.76 5.02 8.71
C LEU A 708 -26.11 6.37 8.45
N ASP A 709 -25.89 6.69 7.17
CA ASP A 709 -25.34 7.99 6.77
C ASP A 709 -26.25 9.11 7.28
N LEU A 710 -27.57 9.03 7.09
CA LEU A 710 -28.53 10.03 7.59
C LEU A 710 -28.53 10.17 9.13
N GLU A 711 -28.22 9.10 9.86
CA GLU A 711 -28.05 9.11 11.31
C GLU A 711 -26.71 9.75 11.75
N GLY A 712 -25.82 10.08 10.81
CA GLY A 712 -24.51 10.68 11.06
C GLY A 712 -23.39 9.67 11.29
N LEU A 713 -23.67 8.38 11.14
CA LEU A 713 -22.67 7.31 11.20
C LEU A 713 -21.82 7.35 9.91
N GLY A 714 -20.53 7.07 10.01
CA GLY A 714 -19.58 7.26 8.90
C GLY A 714 -19.13 8.71 8.66
N LYS A 715 -19.68 9.71 9.39
CA LYS A 715 -19.30 11.14 9.25
C LYS A 715 -17.88 11.44 9.71
N TYR A 716 -17.38 10.70 10.69
CA TYR A 716 -16.02 10.82 11.18
C TYR A 716 -15.24 9.57 10.76
N GLN A 717 -14.02 9.78 10.27
CA GLN A 717 -13.06 8.70 10.10
C GLN A 717 -12.60 8.18 11.47
N TYR A 718 -12.36 9.10 12.42
CA TYR A 718 -12.08 8.78 13.82
C TYR A 718 -13.02 9.59 14.71
N THR A 719 -13.88 8.90 15.46
CA THR A 719 -14.84 9.53 16.38
C THR A 719 -14.16 9.89 17.70
N GLN A 720 -14.70 10.88 18.41
CA GLN A 720 -14.20 11.22 19.76
C GLN A 720 -14.29 10.01 20.70
N GLU A 721 -15.40 9.26 20.63
CA GLU A 721 -15.66 8.07 21.44
C GLU A 721 -14.63 6.96 21.16
N GLY A 722 -14.36 6.67 19.88
CA GLY A 722 -13.34 5.70 19.50
C GLY A 722 -11.93 6.12 19.94
N ILE A 723 -11.60 7.42 19.87
CA ILE A 723 -10.32 7.94 20.37
C ILE A 723 -10.20 7.77 21.88
N GLU A 724 -11.26 8.07 22.64
CA GLU A 724 -11.29 7.92 24.10
C GLU A 724 -11.14 6.45 24.52
N GLU A 725 -11.85 5.54 23.83
CA GLU A 725 -11.72 4.10 24.06
C GLU A 725 -10.29 3.64 23.76
N TYR A 726 -9.77 3.95 22.57
CA TYR A 726 -8.41 3.59 22.16
C TYR A 726 -7.37 4.07 23.18
N LYS A 727 -7.46 5.34 23.58
CA LYS A 727 -6.56 5.94 24.58
C LYS A 727 -6.69 5.31 25.96
N SER A 728 -7.84 4.74 26.31
CA SER A 728 -8.04 4.05 27.59
C SER A 728 -7.12 2.83 27.72
N TYR A 729 -6.90 2.10 26.61
CA TYR A 729 -6.06 0.90 26.58
C TYR A 729 -4.56 1.21 26.61
N ILE A 730 -4.11 2.22 25.85
CA ILE A 730 -2.67 2.50 25.67
C ILE A 730 -1.99 3.18 26.87
N ASN A 731 -2.73 3.45 27.95
CA ASN A 731 -2.17 3.96 29.21
C ASN A 731 -1.37 2.91 29.99
N ASN A 732 -1.66 1.61 29.79
CA ASN A 732 -1.02 0.50 30.50
C ASN A 732 -0.26 -0.41 29.52
N VAL A 733 0.68 0.18 28.79
CA VAL A 733 1.48 -0.50 27.76
C VAL A 733 2.97 -0.40 28.10
N TYR A 734 3.72 -1.46 27.81
CA TYR A 734 5.18 -1.43 27.83
C TYR A 734 5.75 -1.66 26.43
N ILE A 735 6.91 -1.05 26.14
CA ILE A 735 7.60 -1.25 24.87
C ILE A 735 8.40 -2.56 24.91
N SER A 736 8.13 -3.43 23.96
CA SER A 736 8.91 -4.63 23.69
C SER A 736 10.29 -4.24 23.18
N THR A 737 11.31 -4.58 23.96
CA THR A 737 12.72 -4.40 23.60
C THR A 737 13.32 -5.69 23.04
N TYR A 738 14.48 -5.59 22.42
CA TYR A 738 15.25 -6.72 21.93
C TYR A 738 15.41 -7.78 23.02
N ASP A 739 15.91 -7.40 24.20
CA ASP A 739 16.13 -8.32 25.32
C ASP A 739 14.85 -9.02 25.77
N ASN A 740 13.73 -8.29 25.90
CA ASN A 740 12.45 -8.86 26.32
C ASN A 740 11.86 -9.79 25.25
N SER A 741 12.17 -9.54 23.98
CA SER A 741 11.71 -10.35 22.84
C SER A 741 12.50 -11.65 22.68
N LEU A 742 13.74 -11.74 23.17
CA LEU A 742 14.56 -12.95 23.04
C LEU A 742 13.84 -14.17 23.60
N PHE A 743 13.04 -13.98 24.65
CA PHE A 743 12.32 -15.06 25.30
C PHE A 743 11.11 -15.55 24.51
N SER A 744 10.57 -14.74 23.61
CA SER A 744 9.49 -15.11 22.66
C SER A 744 10.01 -15.46 21.28
N ARG A 745 11.22 -15.05 20.90
CA ARG A 745 11.76 -15.20 19.54
C ARG A 745 12.94 -16.15 19.42
N GLN A 746 13.61 -16.51 20.51
CA GLN A 746 14.76 -17.40 20.43
C GLN A 746 14.32 -18.81 20.04
N GLU A 747 14.90 -19.32 18.95
CA GLU A 747 14.62 -20.63 18.37
C GLU A 747 14.66 -21.78 19.39
N GLN A 748 15.61 -21.74 20.34
CA GLN A 748 15.73 -22.77 21.38
C GLN A 748 14.52 -22.77 22.34
N ILE A 749 13.97 -21.61 22.68
CA ILE A 749 12.78 -21.50 23.53
C ILE A 749 11.53 -21.89 22.72
N LEU A 750 11.41 -21.41 21.48
CA LEU A 750 10.31 -21.76 20.58
C LEU A 750 10.21 -23.28 20.36
N THR A 751 11.34 -23.94 20.16
CA THR A 751 11.40 -25.41 20.04
C THR A 751 10.90 -26.12 21.30
N LEU A 752 11.22 -25.61 22.50
CA LEU A 752 10.73 -26.16 23.75
C LEU A 752 9.22 -25.96 23.91
N ARG A 753 8.69 -24.78 23.51
CA ARG A 753 7.25 -24.51 23.51
C ARG A 753 6.51 -25.49 22.60
N GLN A 754 7.00 -25.67 21.37
CA GLN A 754 6.39 -26.59 20.41
C GLN A 754 6.33 -28.02 20.95
N ARG A 755 7.43 -28.51 21.54
CA ARG A 755 7.47 -29.86 22.15
C ARG A 755 6.50 -30.02 23.33
N LEU A 756 6.27 -28.96 24.10
CA LEU A 756 5.25 -28.97 25.17
C LEU A 756 3.84 -29.02 24.57
N ILE A 757 3.55 -28.19 23.56
CA ILE A 757 2.23 -28.11 22.89
C ILE A 757 1.88 -29.46 22.23
N GLU A 758 2.85 -30.11 21.60
CA GLU A 758 2.70 -31.42 20.95
C GLU A 758 2.68 -32.60 21.94
N GLY A 759 2.81 -32.35 23.25
CA GLY A 759 2.83 -33.39 24.28
C GLY A 759 4.09 -34.27 24.29
N GLN A 760 5.16 -33.86 23.59
CA GLN A 760 6.46 -34.55 23.56
C GLN A 760 7.33 -34.25 24.81
N MET A 761 6.89 -33.31 25.65
CA MET A 761 7.55 -32.86 26.87
C MET A 761 6.49 -32.54 27.93
N ASP A 762 6.73 -32.91 29.19
CA ASP A 762 5.87 -32.50 30.29
C ASP A 762 6.19 -31.09 30.80
N LEU A 763 5.25 -30.48 31.53
CA LEU A 763 5.35 -29.10 32.01
C LEU A 763 6.58 -28.88 32.91
N ASP A 764 6.92 -29.83 33.79
CA ASP A 764 8.06 -29.70 34.70
C ASP A 764 9.40 -29.75 33.96
N SER A 765 9.51 -30.61 32.95
CA SER A 765 10.67 -30.69 32.07
C SER A 765 10.82 -29.41 31.24
N PHE A 766 9.71 -28.88 30.71
CA PHE A 766 9.70 -27.60 30.01
C PHE A 766 10.22 -26.47 30.91
N ILE A 767 9.62 -26.31 32.10
CA ILE A 767 10.00 -25.25 33.04
C ILE A 767 11.51 -25.30 33.35
N LYS A 768 12.03 -26.49 33.66
CA LYS A 768 13.44 -26.67 34.00
C LYS A 768 14.38 -26.37 32.84
N GLU A 769 14.06 -26.87 31.64
CA GLU A 769 14.89 -26.65 30.46
C GLU A 769 14.84 -25.20 30.00
N ALA A 770 13.63 -24.62 29.91
CA ALA A 770 13.42 -23.23 29.54
C ALA A 770 14.16 -22.29 30.50
N ASP A 771 14.00 -22.43 31.82
CA ASP A 771 14.71 -21.59 32.80
C ASP A 771 16.24 -21.72 32.73
N SER A 772 16.73 -22.91 32.39
CA SER A 772 18.16 -23.11 32.18
C SER A 772 18.65 -22.38 30.93
N LYS A 773 17.85 -22.37 29.85
CA LYS A 773 18.13 -21.63 28.62
C LYS A 773 18.06 -20.12 28.83
N LEU A 774 17.02 -19.62 29.51
CA LEU A 774 16.86 -18.20 29.85
C LEU A 774 18.10 -17.65 30.58
N LYS A 775 18.65 -18.43 31.52
CA LYS A 775 19.90 -18.06 32.23
C LYS A 775 21.11 -17.99 31.31
N LEU A 776 21.23 -18.88 30.32
CA LEU A 776 22.33 -18.87 29.36
C LEU A 776 22.24 -17.64 28.43
N ILE A 777 21.05 -17.37 27.88
CA ILE A 777 20.79 -16.18 27.04
C ILE A 777 21.23 -14.91 27.77
N LYS A 778 20.81 -14.77 29.02
CA LYS A 778 21.13 -13.60 29.85
C LYS A 778 22.64 -13.44 30.08
N LEU A 779 23.40 -14.54 30.12
CA LEU A 779 24.86 -14.51 30.27
C LEU A 779 25.57 -14.18 28.94
N GLU A 780 24.98 -14.54 27.80
CA GLU A 780 25.54 -14.27 26.46
C GLU A 780 25.35 -12.82 26.01
N ASN A 781 24.31 -12.13 26.54
CA ASN A 781 23.97 -10.74 26.19
C ASN A 781 24.45 -9.69 27.20
N GLN A 782 25.23 -10.08 28.21
CA GLN A 782 25.97 -9.17 29.11
C GLN A 782 27.37 -8.91 28.56
#